data_AF-A0A7J9ADS0-F1
#
_entry.id   AF-A0A7J9ADS0-F1
#
_cell.length_a   1.000
_cell.length_b   1.000
_cell.length_c   1.000
_cell.angle_alpha   90.00
_cell.angle_beta   90.00
_cell.angle_gamma   90.00
#
_symmetry.space_group_name_H-M   'P 1'
#
loop_
_entity.id
_entity.type
_entity.pdbx_description
1 polymer ?
#
loop_
_entity_poly.entity_id
_entity_poly.type
_entity_poly.pdbx_seq_one_letter_code
_entity_poly.pdbx_strand_id
1 'polypeptide(L)'
;MKMKNLASIRDNLLRYLSQRFPSLSPYCLHVFYYLGELNDSLSYALGAGPLFDISEDSDYVHTLLAKAIDEYASLRSKAAESSDGAAEIDCRLEAIVERMLDKCIIDGKFQQGMGIAIECRRLDKLEEAIIRSDNVHATLAYSTHVSHSFIYRREYRREVLQLLVKLYQKLPSPDYLSTSQCLMFLDEPEGVANILEKLLRSENKEDALLAFQVAFDLVENEHQAFLLNVRDRLPAPKSLPSESLQPESSDPAPIQNENSTAAEDVQMIDGSSASMTDVLEADPKEVMYAERLTKIKGILSGETSIQLTLQFLYSHNKSDLLILKTIKQSVEMRNSVCHSATIYANAIMHAGTTVDTFLRDNLDWLSRATNWAKFSATAGLGVIHRGHLQQGRSLMAPYLPQGGAGGGGSPYSEGGALYALGLIHANHGEGIKQFLRDSLRNTNVEVIQHGACLGLGLAALGTADEDIYDEVKTVLYTDSAVAGEAAGISMGLLMVGTASEKASEMLAYAHETQHEKIIRGLALGIALTVYGREEEADTLIEQMTQDQDPILRYGGMYALALAYRGTANNKAIRQLLHFAVSDVSDDVRRTAVLALGFVLYSEPAQVGCVFPHLCVGCDQCFMHLFVHNFLTTPRIVSLLSESYNPHVRYGAALAVGISCAGTGLSEAISLLEPLTLDAVDFVRQGALIAMAMVMVQINEASDSRVGTFRRQLEKIIRDKHEDTMSKMGAILASGILDAGGRNVTIRLLSKTKHDKVTAIVGLAVFSQFWYWYPLIYFVSLSFSPTAFIGLNYDLKVPRFEFLSHAKPFLFEYPKPTTAPTTTSAVKLPTAVLSTSAKAKARAKKEAEQKANAEKSSGLESSSSSLNTGKGKPSSEKDGEVMQ
;
A
#
# COMPACT_ATOMS: atom_id res chain seq x y z
N MET A 1 5.59 56.53 19.76
CA MET A 1 4.84 56.59 21.04
C MET A 1 3.55 57.42 20.97
N LYS A 2 3.56 58.68 20.47
CA LYS A 2 2.35 59.52 20.45
C LYS A 2 1.18 59.04 19.56
N MET A 3 1.44 58.41 18.39
CA MET A 3 0.35 57.83 17.57
C MET A 3 -0.30 56.57 18.19
N LYS A 4 0.49 55.70 18.86
CA LYS A 4 -0.06 54.52 19.57
C LYS A 4 -0.96 54.93 20.74
N ASN A 5 -0.62 56.02 21.45
CA ASN A 5 -1.46 56.55 22.52
C ASN A 5 -2.76 57.17 21.98
N LEU A 6 -2.74 57.82 20.81
CA LEU A 6 -3.95 58.38 20.18
C LEU A 6 -4.90 57.30 19.64
N ALA A 7 -4.37 56.20 19.10
CA ALA A 7 -5.17 55.03 18.71
C ALA A 7 -5.82 54.37 19.94
N SER A 8 -5.03 54.11 21.00
CA SER A 8 -5.53 53.51 22.24
C SER A 8 -6.60 54.36 22.96
N ILE A 9 -6.49 55.69 22.91
CA ILE A 9 -7.52 56.59 23.45
C ILE A 9 -8.80 56.56 22.59
N ARG A 10 -8.67 56.47 21.26
CA ARG A 10 -9.80 56.32 20.34
C ARG A 10 -10.53 54.98 20.52
N ASP A 11 -9.78 53.90 20.73
CA ASP A 11 -10.34 52.55 20.93
C ASP A 11 -11.12 52.46 22.24
N ASN A 12 -10.59 53.05 23.32
CA ASN A 12 -11.29 53.15 24.59
C ASN A 12 -12.55 54.04 24.50
N LEU A 13 -12.51 55.11 23.72
CA LEU A 13 -13.67 55.98 23.50
C LEU A 13 -14.76 55.29 22.67
N LEU A 14 -14.38 54.53 21.64
CA LEU A 14 -15.29 53.75 20.80
C LEU A 14 -15.94 52.59 21.57
N ARG A 15 -15.17 51.86 22.39
CA ARG A 15 -15.71 50.82 23.29
C ARG A 15 -16.69 51.40 24.32
N TYR A 16 -16.42 52.61 24.83
CA TYR A 16 -17.31 53.30 25.76
C TYR A 16 -18.59 53.85 25.10
N LEU A 17 -18.49 54.31 23.85
CA LEU A 17 -19.63 54.82 23.07
C LEU A 17 -20.54 53.69 22.57
N SER A 18 -19.99 52.53 22.19
CA SER A 18 -20.78 51.37 21.73
C SER A 18 -21.56 50.71 22.87
N GLN A 19 -21.00 50.62 24.08
CA GLN A 19 -21.70 50.14 25.28
C GLN A 19 -22.92 51.01 25.64
N ARG A 20 -22.96 52.27 25.20
CA ARG A 20 -23.98 53.25 25.56
C ARG A 20 -25.01 53.50 24.45
N PHE A 21 -24.65 53.24 23.19
CA PHE A 21 -25.52 53.42 22.02
C PHE A 21 -25.40 52.25 21.03
N PRO A 22 -26.34 51.28 21.03
CA PRO A 22 -26.34 50.15 20.10
C PRO A 22 -26.42 50.54 18.62
N SER A 23 -26.97 51.72 18.32
CA SER A 23 -27.07 52.26 16.96
C SER A 23 -25.73 52.65 16.32
N LEU A 24 -24.66 52.79 17.10
CA LEU A 24 -23.30 53.08 16.60
C LEU A 24 -22.48 51.81 16.29
N SER A 25 -23.04 50.62 16.53
CA SER A 25 -22.37 49.34 16.28
C SER A 25 -21.84 49.20 14.84
N PRO A 26 -22.57 49.59 13.77
CA PRO A 26 -22.09 49.47 12.38
C PRO A 26 -20.87 50.35 12.06
N TYR A 27 -20.78 51.52 12.68
CA TYR A 27 -19.65 52.43 12.46
C TYR A 27 -18.40 51.96 13.19
N CYS A 28 -18.56 51.47 14.43
CA CYS A 28 -17.45 50.90 15.21
C CYS A 28 -16.87 49.68 14.49
N LEU A 29 -17.76 48.86 13.94
CA LEU A 29 -17.46 47.66 13.18
C LEU A 29 -16.52 47.91 11.98
N HIS A 30 -16.82 48.90 11.13
CA HIS A 30 -15.93 49.29 10.03
C HIS A 30 -14.58 49.83 10.52
N VAL A 31 -14.57 50.59 11.62
CA VAL A 31 -13.34 51.14 12.19
C VAL A 31 -12.41 50.04 12.68
N PHE A 32 -12.94 49.03 13.38
CA PHE A 32 -12.16 47.88 13.86
C PHE A 32 -11.67 46.99 12.71
N TYR A 33 -12.44 46.86 11.63
CA TYR A 33 -12.00 46.17 10.42
C TYR A 33 -10.75 46.82 9.80
N TYR A 34 -10.77 48.14 9.58
CA TYR A 34 -9.60 48.85 9.03
C TYR A 34 -8.42 48.94 10.00
N LEU A 35 -8.65 48.74 11.31
CA LEU A 35 -7.61 48.60 12.32
C LEU A 35 -6.96 47.20 12.31
N GLY A 36 -7.57 46.22 11.66
CA GLY A 36 -7.13 44.83 11.65
C GLY A 36 -7.55 44.02 12.89
N GLU A 37 -8.36 44.59 13.78
CA GLU A 37 -8.87 43.92 14.98
C GLU A 37 -10.18 43.18 14.67
N LEU A 38 -10.04 42.01 14.02
CA LEU A 38 -11.17 41.24 13.49
C LEU A 38 -12.07 40.61 14.56
N ASN A 39 -11.53 40.22 15.73
CA ASN A 39 -12.33 39.63 16.81
C ASN A 39 -13.30 40.65 17.41
N ASP A 40 -12.82 41.87 17.66
CA ASP A 40 -13.65 42.98 18.15
C ASP A 40 -14.67 43.38 17.08
N SER A 41 -14.25 43.46 15.81
CA SER A 41 -15.14 43.67 14.67
C SER A 41 -16.27 42.63 14.65
N LEU A 42 -15.97 41.33 14.81
CA LEU A 42 -16.99 40.28 14.87
C LEU A 42 -17.96 40.48 16.03
N SER A 43 -17.49 40.81 17.23
CA SER A 43 -18.36 41.07 18.38
C SER A 43 -19.35 42.22 18.13
N TYR A 44 -18.93 43.26 17.41
CA TYR A 44 -19.79 44.38 17.02
C TYR A 44 -20.72 44.04 15.85
N ALA A 45 -20.34 43.13 14.96
CA ALA A 45 -21.21 42.59 13.92
C ALA A 45 -22.34 41.77 14.55
N LEU A 46 -22.01 40.91 15.53
CA LEU A 46 -22.99 40.16 16.34
C LEU A 46 -23.91 41.10 17.13
N GLY A 47 -23.40 42.25 17.56
CA GLY A 47 -24.19 43.32 18.21
C GLY A 47 -25.12 44.09 17.26
N ALA A 48 -24.78 44.18 15.97
CA ALA A 48 -25.55 44.90 14.96
C ALA A 48 -26.78 44.11 14.46
N GLY A 49 -26.79 42.78 14.61
CA GLY A 49 -27.94 41.92 14.32
C GLY A 49 -28.48 42.09 12.89
N PRO A 50 -29.73 42.54 12.70
CA PRO A 50 -30.35 42.67 11.37
C PRO A 50 -29.77 43.78 10.49
N LEU A 51 -28.94 44.68 11.05
CA LEU A 51 -28.27 45.74 10.28
C LEU A 51 -27.04 45.23 9.50
N PHE A 52 -26.57 44.02 9.81
CA PHE A 52 -25.49 43.36 9.09
C PHE A 52 -26.08 42.44 8.03
N ASP A 53 -26.01 42.85 6.76
CA ASP A 53 -26.53 42.07 5.64
C ASP A 53 -25.45 41.13 5.07
N ILE A 54 -25.77 39.84 5.04
CA ILE A 54 -24.93 38.76 4.50
C ILE A 54 -25.06 38.70 2.96
N SER A 55 -26.05 39.40 2.41
CA SER A 55 -26.33 39.46 0.97
C SER A 55 -25.40 40.40 0.22
N GLU A 56 -24.71 41.30 0.93
CA GLU A 56 -23.83 42.29 0.32
C GLU A 56 -22.48 41.67 -0.08
N ASP A 57 -22.17 41.70 -1.38
CA ASP A 57 -20.89 41.26 -1.95
C ASP A 57 -19.79 42.32 -1.69
N SER A 58 -19.45 42.55 -0.43
CA SER A 58 -18.32 43.40 -0.04
C SER A 58 -17.17 42.58 0.54
N ASP A 59 -15.93 42.96 0.24
CA ASP A 59 -14.71 42.33 0.81
C ASP A 59 -14.75 42.31 2.35
N TYR A 60 -15.36 43.33 2.92
CA TYR A 60 -15.58 43.51 4.34
C TYR A 60 -16.51 42.41 4.92
N VAL A 61 -17.64 42.14 4.27
CA VAL A 61 -18.58 41.06 4.68
C VAL A 61 -17.95 39.68 4.49
N HIS A 62 -17.26 39.43 3.37
CA HIS A 62 -16.57 38.15 3.14
C HIS A 62 -15.52 37.85 4.21
N THR A 63 -14.71 38.85 4.59
CA THR A 63 -13.68 38.68 5.61
C THR A 63 -14.27 38.41 7.00
N LEU A 64 -15.35 39.10 7.36
CA LEU A 64 -16.04 38.88 8.63
C LEU A 64 -16.78 37.55 8.68
N LEU A 65 -17.40 37.13 7.58
CA LEU A 65 -18.04 35.82 7.48
C LEU A 65 -17.02 34.70 7.60
N ALA A 66 -15.88 34.79 6.89
CA ALA A 66 -14.79 33.83 7.03
C ALA A 66 -14.32 33.74 8.50
N LYS A 67 -14.11 34.90 9.13
CA LYS A 67 -13.71 34.96 10.54
C LYS A 67 -14.78 34.37 11.49
N ALA A 68 -16.05 34.64 11.22
CA ALA A 68 -17.18 34.11 12.00
C ALA A 68 -17.23 32.57 11.93
N ILE A 69 -17.04 32.01 10.73
CA ILE A 69 -17.02 30.55 10.51
C ILE A 69 -15.82 29.93 11.23
N ASP A 70 -14.63 30.51 11.11
CA ASP A 70 -13.42 30.01 11.77
C ASP A 70 -13.58 29.98 13.30
N GLU A 71 -14.12 31.05 13.87
CA GLU A 71 -14.35 31.15 15.31
C GLU A 71 -15.43 30.17 15.77
N TYR A 72 -16.53 30.07 15.03
CA TYR A 72 -17.59 29.10 15.28
C TYR A 72 -17.08 27.64 15.21
N ALA A 73 -16.35 27.28 14.15
CA ALA A 73 -15.77 25.95 13.97
C ALA A 73 -14.74 25.61 15.07
N SER A 74 -13.94 26.59 15.50
CA SER A 74 -13.00 26.42 16.61
C SER A 74 -13.71 26.18 17.94
N LEU A 75 -14.76 26.96 18.24
CA LEU A 75 -15.56 26.79 19.46
C LEU A 75 -16.28 25.45 19.47
N ARG A 76 -16.88 25.04 18.34
CA ARG A 76 -17.51 23.72 18.18
C ARG A 76 -16.52 22.58 18.34
N SER A 77 -15.32 22.71 17.77
CA SER A 77 -14.28 21.68 17.88
C SER A 77 -13.79 21.51 19.32
N LYS A 78 -13.64 22.60 20.08
CA LYS A 78 -13.29 22.59 21.51
C LYS A 78 -14.42 22.06 22.39
N ALA A 79 -15.67 22.45 22.11
CA ALA A 79 -16.83 21.93 22.83
C ALA A 79 -16.98 20.42 22.68
N ALA A 80 -16.52 19.85 21.57
CA ALA A 80 -16.46 18.41 21.36
C ALA A 80 -15.25 17.72 22.03
N GLU A 81 -14.24 18.45 22.50
CA GLU A 81 -13.08 17.89 23.24
C GLU A 81 -13.34 17.79 24.75
N SER A 82 -14.11 18.74 25.30
CA SER A 82 -14.52 18.73 26.69
C SER A 82 -15.82 17.93 26.82
N SER A 83 -15.76 16.71 27.35
CA SER A 83 -16.94 15.93 27.74
C SER A 83 -17.78 16.61 28.83
N ASP A 84 -17.30 17.72 29.39
CA ASP A 84 -17.95 18.51 30.44
C ASP A 84 -18.01 19.99 30.02
N GLY A 85 -19.23 20.48 29.82
CA GLY A 85 -19.53 21.89 29.55
C GLY A 85 -19.60 22.25 28.06
N ALA A 86 -20.81 22.26 27.51
CA ALA A 86 -21.11 23.02 26.31
C ALA A 86 -20.59 24.45 26.51
N ALA A 87 -19.46 24.81 25.90
CA ALA A 87 -19.07 26.20 25.78
C ALA A 87 -20.30 26.91 25.20
N GLU A 88 -20.87 27.88 25.92
CA GLU A 88 -22.06 28.59 25.48
C GLU A 88 -21.72 29.29 24.16
N ILE A 89 -22.10 28.66 23.05
CA ILE A 89 -21.98 29.24 21.73
C ILE A 89 -23.04 30.32 21.64
N ASP A 90 -22.63 31.54 21.32
CA ASP A 90 -23.56 32.65 21.13
C ASP A 90 -24.54 32.30 20.00
N CYS A 91 -25.83 32.25 20.33
CA CYS A 91 -26.90 31.93 19.38
C CYS A 91 -26.90 32.86 18.15
N ARG A 92 -26.35 34.08 18.29
CA ARG A 92 -26.22 35.03 17.18
C ARG A 92 -25.17 34.61 16.16
N LEU A 93 -24.06 34.03 16.63
CA LEU A 93 -23.00 33.51 15.77
C LEU A 93 -23.51 32.30 15.00
N GLU A 94 -24.22 31.41 15.69
CA GLU A 94 -24.91 30.27 15.06
C GLU A 94 -25.90 30.72 13.99
N ALA A 95 -26.74 31.73 14.30
CA ALA A 95 -27.71 32.26 13.35
C ALA A 95 -27.08 32.87 12.09
N ILE A 96 -25.91 33.52 12.19
CA ILE A 96 -25.19 34.06 11.02
C ILE A 96 -24.66 32.91 10.14
N VAL A 97 -24.08 31.88 10.74
CA VAL A 97 -23.57 30.71 10.01
C VAL A 97 -24.72 29.94 9.36
N GLU A 98 -25.85 29.76 10.04
CA GLU A 98 -27.03 29.10 9.47
C GLU A 98 -27.59 29.88 8.27
N ARG A 99 -27.73 31.21 8.37
CA ARG A 99 -28.17 32.04 7.24
C ARG A 99 -27.23 31.94 6.05
N MET A 100 -25.92 31.84 6.30
CA MET A 100 -24.94 31.70 5.24
C MET A 100 -25.04 30.32 4.56
N LEU A 101 -25.17 29.25 5.33
CA LEU A 101 -25.40 27.90 4.80
C LEU A 101 -26.69 27.83 3.98
N ASP A 102 -27.77 28.43 4.47
CA ASP A 102 -29.05 28.49 3.75
C ASP A 102 -28.92 29.27 2.44
N LYS A 103 -28.14 30.38 2.42
CA LYS A 103 -27.81 31.11 1.20
C LYS A 103 -27.05 30.22 0.20
N CYS A 104 -26.04 29.47 0.65
CA CYS A 104 -25.31 28.54 -0.22
C CYS A 104 -26.21 27.45 -0.82
N ILE A 105 -27.18 26.95 -0.04
CA ILE A 105 -28.16 25.96 -0.50
C ILE A 105 -29.10 26.56 -1.55
N ILE A 106 -29.57 27.80 -1.34
CA ILE A 106 -30.45 28.51 -2.29
C ILE A 106 -29.70 28.84 -3.59
N ASP A 107 -28.42 29.21 -3.50
CA ASP A 107 -27.56 29.56 -4.63
C ASP A 107 -27.13 28.32 -5.46
N GLY A 108 -27.51 27.11 -5.06
CA GLY A 108 -27.11 25.86 -5.71
C GLY A 108 -25.63 25.49 -5.52
N LYS A 109 -24.92 26.18 -4.62
CA LYS A 109 -23.49 25.95 -4.29
C LYS A 109 -23.33 24.90 -3.20
N PHE A 110 -23.82 23.68 -3.48
CA PHE A 110 -23.86 22.59 -2.51
C PHE A 110 -22.46 22.14 -2.04
N GLN A 111 -21.45 22.16 -2.91
CA GLN A 111 -20.08 21.73 -2.55
C GLN A 111 -19.48 22.60 -1.44
N GLN A 112 -19.62 23.92 -1.58
CA GLN A 112 -19.16 24.89 -0.58
C GLN A 112 -19.96 24.75 0.71
N GLY A 113 -21.28 24.67 0.62
CA GLY A 113 -22.17 24.49 1.78
C GLY A 113 -21.84 23.23 2.58
N MET A 114 -21.54 22.12 1.90
CA MET A 114 -21.09 20.88 2.56
C MET A 114 -19.74 21.04 3.25
N GLY A 115 -18.78 21.71 2.61
CA GLY A 115 -17.46 21.97 3.23
C GLY A 115 -17.61 22.74 4.55
N ILE A 116 -18.38 23.83 4.51
CA ILE A 116 -18.66 24.66 5.69
C ILE A 116 -19.42 23.86 6.75
N ALA A 117 -20.42 23.05 6.35
CA ALA A 117 -21.18 22.21 7.28
C ALA A 117 -20.30 21.18 8.00
N ILE A 118 -19.34 20.59 7.27
CA ILE A 118 -18.38 19.63 7.82
C ILE A 118 -17.41 20.33 8.78
N GLU A 119 -16.89 21.52 8.44
CA GLU A 119 -16.02 22.32 9.32
C GLU A 119 -16.75 22.74 10.60
N CYS A 120 -18.01 23.14 10.48
CA CYS A 120 -18.88 23.56 11.58
C CYS A 120 -19.38 22.40 12.47
N ARG A 121 -19.13 21.15 12.08
CA ARG A 121 -19.66 19.93 12.72
C ARG A 121 -21.17 19.95 12.91
N ARG A 122 -21.90 20.32 11.84
CA ARG A 122 -23.39 20.29 11.80
C ARG A 122 -23.86 19.26 10.78
N LEU A 123 -24.21 18.09 11.29
CA LEU A 123 -24.71 16.96 10.49
C LEU A 123 -26.09 17.24 9.88
N ASP A 124 -26.96 17.98 10.56
CA ASP A 124 -28.32 18.27 10.07
C ASP A 124 -28.28 19.10 8.77
N LYS A 125 -27.40 20.10 8.72
CA LYS A 125 -27.23 20.97 7.54
C LYS A 125 -26.53 20.24 6.41
N LEU A 126 -25.65 19.29 6.72
CA LEU A 126 -25.08 18.38 5.73
C LEU A 126 -26.18 17.49 5.12
N GLU A 127 -27.07 16.92 5.94
CA GLU A 127 -28.22 16.12 5.46
C GLU A 127 -29.14 16.96 4.55
N GLU A 128 -29.47 18.18 4.98
CA GLU A 128 -30.31 19.11 4.22
C GLU A 128 -29.69 19.50 2.87
N ALA A 129 -28.38 19.79 2.85
CA ALA A 129 -27.66 20.13 1.62
C ALA A 129 -27.62 18.96 0.61
N ILE A 130 -27.56 17.72 1.10
CA ILE A 130 -27.55 16.53 0.24
C ILE A 130 -28.95 16.25 -0.34
N ILE A 131 -30.01 16.35 0.47
CA ILE A 131 -31.38 16.07 0.02
C ILE A 131 -31.86 17.10 -1.01
N ARG A 132 -31.46 18.37 -0.85
CA ARG A 132 -31.86 19.45 -1.75
C ARG A 132 -31.02 19.54 -3.04
N SER A 133 -29.96 18.74 -3.19
CA SER A 133 -29.09 18.84 -4.35
C SER A 133 -29.70 18.24 -5.62
N ASP A 134 -29.40 18.84 -6.77
CA ASP A 134 -29.89 18.36 -8.07
C ASP A 134 -29.32 16.98 -8.47
N ASN A 135 -28.16 16.60 -7.90
CA ASN A 135 -27.49 15.33 -8.18
C ASN A 135 -26.96 14.68 -6.89
N VAL A 136 -27.85 13.98 -6.21
CA VAL A 136 -27.58 13.35 -4.91
C VAL A 136 -26.40 12.36 -4.96
N HIS A 137 -26.26 11.57 -6.03
CA HIS A 137 -25.17 10.60 -6.14
C HIS A 137 -23.79 11.26 -6.20
N ALA A 138 -23.63 12.31 -7.02
CA ALA A 138 -22.37 13.03 -7.12
C ALA A 138 -22.04 13.78 -5.82
N THR A 139 -23.05 14.36 -5.17
CA THR A 139 -22.91 15.05 -3.88
C THR A 139 -22.50 14.09 -2.76
N LEU A 140 -23.08 12.89 -2.71
CA LEU A 140 -22.72 11.85 -1.72
C LEU A 140 -21.30 11.31 -1.94
N ALA A 141 -20.90 11.07 -3.19
CA ALA A 141 -19.54 10.67 -3.52
C ALA A 141 -18.52 11.76 -3.13
N TYR A 142 -18.85 13.03 -3.38
CA TYR A 142 -18.04 14.16 -2.94
C TYR A 142 -17.98 14.25 -1.40
N SER A 143 -19.09 14.10 -0.69
CA SER A 143 -19.12 14.11 0.77
C SER A 143 -18.27 12.97 1.36
N THR A 144 -18.33 11.78 0.76
CA THR A 144 -17.47 10.64 1.12
C THR A 144 -16.00 11.01 0.93
N HIS A 145 -15.62 11.56 -0.24
CA HIS A 145 -14.25 12.01 -0.50
C HIS A 145 -13.78 13.07 0.51
N VAL A 146 -14.60 14.09 0.77
CA VAL A 146 -14.27 15.16 1.72
C VAL A 146 -14.12 14.60 3.14
N SER A 147 -14.98 13.66 3.54
CA SER A 147 -14.90 13.02 4.85
C SER A 147 -13.59 12.25 5.07
N HIS A 148 -13.03 11.64 4.01
CA HIS A 148 -11.76 10.92 4.11
C HIS A 148 -10.53 11.84 4.03
N SER A 149 -10.58 12.88 3.20
CA SER A 149 -9.42 13.77 2.99
C SER A 149 -9.26 14.85 4.06
N PHE A 150 -10.35 15.39 4.60
CA PHE A 150 -10.29 16.59 5.46
C PHE A 150 -10.60 16.32 6.93
N ILE A 151 -11.30 15.22 7.26
CA ILE A 151 -11.64 14.92 8.66
C ILE A 151 -10.50 14.12 9.30
N TYR A 152 -9.73 14.80 10.15
CA TYR A 152 -8.63 14.18 10.92
C TYR A 152 -9.11 13.32 12.09
N ARG A 153 -10.30 13.61 12.65
CA ARG A 153 -10.83 12.87 13.81
C ARG A 153 -11.60 11.64 13.40
N ARG A 154 -11.21 10.49 13.94
CA ARG A 154 -11.90 9.22 13.71
C ARG A 154 -13.36 9.22 14.16
N GLU A 155 -13.66 9.72 15.35
CA GLU A 155 -15.03 9.73 15.89
C GLU A 155 -15.98 10.53 15.00
N TYR A 156 -15.62 11.78 14.68
CA TYR A 156 -16.43 12.63 13.83
C TYR A 156 -16.58 12.07 12.40
N ARG A 157 -15.52 11.46 11.85
CA ARG A 157 -15.59 10.76 10.55
C ARG A 157 -16.57 9.58 10.61
N ARG A 158 -16.63 8.82 11.71
CA ARG A 158 -17.62 7.75 11.89
C ARG A 158 -19.04 8.31 11.96
N GLU A 159 -19.28 9.41 12.67
CA GLU A 159 -20.60 10.06 12.72
C GLU A 159 -21.08 10.52 11.33
N VAL A 160 -20.20 11.15 10.55
CA VAL A 160 -20.49 11.57 9.17
C VAL A 160 -20.80 10.35 8.29
N LEU A 161 -20.00 9.29 8.36
CA LEU A 161 -20.23 8.07 7.58
C LEU A 161 -21.55 7.37 7.97
N GLN A 162 -21.92 7.36 9.25
CA GLN A 162 -23.22 6.85 9.70
C GLN A 162 -24.39 7.65 9.13
N LEU A 163 -24.26 8.98 9.05
CA LEU A 163 -25.25 9.83 8.38
C LEU A 163 -25.35 9.48 6.88
N LEU A 164 -24.21 9.33 6.20
CA LEU A 164 -24.16 8.98 4.78
C LEU A 164 -24.84 7.64 4.51
N VAL A 165 -24.58 6.61 5.32
CA VAL A 165 -25.25 5.29 5.19
C VAL A 165 -26.77 5.43 5.33
N LYS A 166 -27.26 6.21 6.30
CA LYS A 166 -28.70 6.47 6.47
C LYS A 166 -29.28 7.17 5.23
N LEU A 167 -28.55 8.11 4.64
CA LEU A 167 -28.98 8.80 3.42
C LEU A 167 -29.02 7.87 2.21
N TYR A 168 -28.00 7.02 2.02
CA TYR A 168 -28.00 6.01 0.96
C TYR A 168 -29.17 5.04 1.06
N GLN A 169 -29.57 4.63 2.27
CA GLN A 169 -30.71 3.73 2.49
C GLN A 169 -32.07 4.38 2.21
N LYS A 170 -32.19 5.71 2.39
CA LYS A 170 -33.41 6.47 2.09
C LYS A 170 -33.66 6.64 0.59
N LEU A 171 -32.65 6.43 -0.26
CA LEU A 171 -32.78 6.60 -1.71
C LEU A 171 -33.62 5.49 -2.36
N PRO A 172 -34.41 5.80 -3.40
CA PRO A 172 -35.23 4.82 -4.11
C PRO A 172 -34.41 3.79 -4.89
N SER A 173 -33.19 4.14 -5.32
CA SER A 173 -32.19 3.23 -5.90
C SER A 173 -30.91 3.31 -5.07
N PRO A 174 -30.76 2.50 -4.02
CA PRO A 174 -29.58 2.52 -3.17
C PRO A 174 -28.35 2.04 -3.97
N ASP A 175 -27.28 2.83 -3.94
CA ASP A 175 -25.98 2.40 -4.43
C ASP A 175 -25.33 1.47 -3.39
N TYR A 176 -25.48 0.16 -3.61
CA TYR A 176 -24.99 -0.86 -2.70
C TYR A 176 -23.46 -0.90 -2.62
N LEU A 177 -22.72 -0.43 -3.63
CA LEU A 177 -21.25 -0.38 -3.60
C LEU A 177 -20.78 0.69 -2.61
N SER A 178 -21.21 1.94 -2.81
CA SER A 178 -20.85 3.06 -1.93
C SER A 178 -21.35 2.85 -0.49
N THR A 179 -22.53 2.24 -0.32
CA THR A 179 -23.06 1.89 1.01
C THR A 179 -22.19 0.84 1.70
N SER A 180 -21.77 -0.20 0.98
CA SER A 180 -20.92 -1.26 1.55
C SER A 180 -19.53 -0.74 1.91
N GLN A 181 -18.97 0.16 1.11
CA GLN A 181 -17.70 0.84 1.42
C GLN A 181 -17.80 1.67 2.70
N CYS A 182 -18.86 2.46 2.86
CA CYS A 182 -19.10 3.25 4.08
C CYS A 182 -19.29 2.34 5.30
N LEU A 183 -20.06 1.26 5.19
CA LEU A 183 -20.26 0.29 6.26
C LEU A 183 -18.96 -0.43 6.66
N MET A 184 -18.08 -0.69 5.70
CA MET A 184 -16.78 -1.27 5.97
C MET A 184 -15.87 -0.30 6.75
N PHE A 185 -15.90 1.01 6.44
CA PHE A 185 -15.18 2.01 7.25
C PHE A 185 -15.71 2.14 8.68
N LEU A 186 -16.99 1.86 8.88
CA LEU A 186 -17.63 1.85 10.20
C LEU A 186 -17.38 0.55 10.98
N ASP A 187 -16.82 -0.47 10.33
CA ASP A 187 -16.64 -1.83 10.86
C ASP A 187 -17.97 -2.47 11.32
N GLU A 188 -19.05 -2.23 10.56
CA GLU A 188 -20.40 -2.75 10.82
C GLU A 188 -20.76 -3.91 9.86
N PRO A 189 -20.39 -5.17 10.16
CA PRO A 189 -20.61 -6.31 9.26
C PRO A 189 -22.09 -6.67 9.09
N GLU A 190 -22.93 -6.32 10.06
CA GLU A 190 -24.37 -6.63 10.07
C GLU A 190 -25.11 -5.90 8.95
N GLY A 191 -24.79 -4.63 8.73
CA GLY A 191 -25.39 -3.85 7.64
C GLY A 191 -25.10 -4.46 6.27
N VAL A 192 -23.87 -4.93 6.04
CA VAL A 192 -23.44 -5.55 4.78
C VAL A 192 -24.07 -6.92 4.59
N ALA A 193 -24.11 -7.74 5.63
CA ALA A 193 -24.76 -9.06 5.58
C ALA A 193 -26.26 -8.94 5.21
N ASN A 194 -26.97 -7.97 5.80
CA ASN A 194 -28.38 -7.69 5.49
C ASN A 194 -28.58 -7.21 4.03
N ILE A 195 -27.67 -6.37 3.52
CA ILE A 195 -27.69 -5.93 2.12
C ILE A 195 -27.47 -7.12 1.17
N LEU A 196 -26.46 -7.94 1.43
CA LEU A 196 -26.17 -9.13 0.62
C LEU A 196 -27.33 -10.13 0.67
N GLU A 197 -27.95 -10.33 1.83
CA GLU A 197 -29.13 -11.19 1.94
C GLU A 197 -30.30 -10.66 1.11
N LYS A 198 -30.60 -9.35 1.18
CA LYS A 198 -31.66 -8.72 0.40
C LYS A 198 -31.44 -8.88 -1.10
N LEU A 199 -30.21 -8.72 -1.58
CA LEU A 199 -29.84 -8.89 -2.99
C LEU A 199 -29.86 -10.35 -3.44
N LEU A 200 -29.48 -11.29 -2.57
CA LEU A 200 -29.48 -12.71 -2.89
C LEU A 200 -30.88 -13.31 -2.99
N ARG A 201 -31.81 -12.82 -2.14
CA ARG A 201 -33.21 -13.28 -2.10
C ARG A 201 -34.07 -12.71 -3.23
N SER A 202 -33.61 -11.68 -3.95
CA SER A 202 -34.38 -11.14 -5.08
C SER A 202 -34.36 -12.09 -6.28
N GLU A 203 -35.42 -12.05 -7.09
CA GLU A 203 -35.59 -12.96 -8.25
C GLU A 203 -34.70 -12.54 -9.44
N ASN A 204 -34.27 -11.28 -9.48
CA ASN A 204 -33.50 -10.72 -10.60
C ASN A 204 -32.06 -11.25 -10.60
N LYS A 205 -31.58 -11.65 -11.79
CA LYS A 205 -30.18 -12.05 -11.98
C LYS A 205 -29.21 -10.87 -11.86
N GLU A 206 -29.67 -9.66 -12.15
CA GLU A 206 -28.86 -8.43 -12.08
C GLU A 206 -28.50 -8.08 -10.63
N ASP A 207 -29.44 -8.21 -9.70
CA ASP A 207 -29.19 -7.99 -8.26
C ASP A 207 -28.18 -8.99 -7.69
N ALA A 208 -28.22 -10.25 -8.15
CA ALA A 208 -27.23 -11.26 -7.79
C ALA A 208 -25.83 -10.94 -8.33
N LEU A 209 -25.74 -10.37 -9.55
CA LEU A 209 -24.47 -9.89 -10.10
C LEU A 209 -23.94 -8.68 -9.31
N LEU A 210 -24.81 -7.76 -8.89
CA LEU A 210 -24.44 -6.66 -8.00
C LEU A 210 -23.92 -7.19 -6.66
N ALA A 211 -24.55 -8.22 -6.09
CA ALA A 211 -24.05 -8.87 -4.87
C ALA A 211 -22.65 -9.48 -5.06
N PHE A 212 -22.36 -10.09 -6.21
CA PHE A 212 -21.02 -10.57 -6.53
C PHE A 212 -20.01 -9.43 -6.67
N GLN A 213 -20.39 -8.31 -7.29
CA GLN A 213 -19.53 -7.13 -7.39
C GLN A 213 -19.19 -6.56 -6.01
N VAL A 214 -20.19 -6.42 -5.13
CA VAL A 214 -19.98 -6.00 -3.73
C VAL A 214 -19.05 -6.98 -3.02
N ALA A 215 -19.25 -8.29 -3.17
CA ALA A 215 -18.39 -9.29 -2.55
C ALA A 215 -16.93 -9.21 -3.05
N PHE A 216 -16.70 -8.99 -4.35
CA PHE A 216 -15.35 -8.81 -4.89
C PHE A 216 -14.69 -7.51 -4.40
N ASP A 217 -15.45 -6.42 -4.29
CA ASP A 217 -14.93 -5.15 -3.76
C ASP A 217 -14.52 -5.28 -2.29
N LEU A 218 -15.33 -5.96 -1.47
CA LEU A 218 -15.01 -6.24 -0.07
C LEU A 218 -13.73 -7.07 0.08
N VAL A 219 -13.55 -8.07 -0.79
CA VAL A 219 -12.36 -8.94 -0.78
C VAL A 219 -11.11 -8.18 -1.24
N GLU A 220 -11.21 -7.23 -2.17
CA GLU A 220 -10.06 -6.40 -2.63
C GLU A 220 -9.49 -5.53 -1.49
N ASN A 221 -10.28 -5.23 -0.47
CA ASN A 221 -9.89 -4.42 0.68
C ASN A 221 -9.25 -5.22 1.84
N GLU A 222 -9.26 -6.56 1.78
CA GLU A 222 -8.46 -7.47 2.63
C GLU A 222 -8.64 -7.34 4.17
N HIS A 223 -9.77 -6.83 4.65
CA HIS A 223 -10.10 -6.83 6.09
C HIS A 223 -10.63 -8.20 6.54
N GLN A 224 -9.72 -9.11 6.90
CA GLN A 224 -10.06 -10.52 7.15
C GLN A 224 -11.08 -10.73 8.29
N ALA A 225 -10.90 -10.07 9.45
CA ALA A 225 -11.85 -10.16 10.56
C ALA A 225 -13.28 -9.77 10.14
N PHE A 226 -13.42 -8.69 9.36
CA PHE A 226 -14.70 -8.22 8.84
C PHE A 226 -15.30 -9.24 7.87
N LEU A 227 -14.51 -9.77 6.93
CA LEU A 227 -14.98 -10.74 5.93
C LEU A 227 -15.46 -12.05 6.58
N LEU A 228 -14.74 -12.57 7.57
CA LEU A 228 -15.14 -13.75 8.35
C LEU A 228 -16.45 -13.48 9.10
N ASN A 229 -16.54 -12.33 9.76
CA ASN A 229 -17.74 -11.89 10.48
C ASN A 229 -18.97 -11.71 9.57
N VAL A 230 -18.80 -11.23 8.34
CA VAL A 230 -19.88 -11.14 7.34
C VAL A 230 -20.28 -12.54 6.88
N ARG A 231 -19.30 -13.41 6.58
CA ARG A 231 -19.55 -14.78 6.11
C ARG A 231 -20.32 -15.61 7.13
N ASP A 232 -19.94 -15.52 8.40
CA ASP A 232 -20.50 -16.34 9.48
C ASP A 232 -21.91 -15.85 9.87
N ARG A 233 -22.20 -14.56 9.66
CA ARG A 233 -23.54 -13.97 9.87
C ARG A 233 -24.52 -14.20 8.73
N LEU A 234 -24.07 -14.62 7.54
CA LEU A 234 -24.97 -14.94 6.44
C LEU A 234 -25.83 -16.17 6.82
N PRO A 235 -27.16 -16.05 6.87
CA PRO A 235 -28.01 -17.14 7.33
C PRO A 235 -27.85 -18.36 6.43
N ALA A 236 -27.68 -19.53 7.06
CA ALA A 236 -27.83 -20.78 6.35
C ALA A 236 -29.24 -20.82 5.72
N PRO A 237 -29.42 -21.44 4.54
CA PRO A 237 -30.75 -21.67 3.98
C PRO A 237 -31.60 -22.34 5.05
N LYS A 238 -32.86 -21.88 5.23
CA LYS A 238 -33.76 -22.44 6.23
C LYS A 238 -33.97 -23.92 5.89
N SER A 239 -33.31 -24.81 6.62
CA SER A 239 -33.89 -26.13 6.80
C SER A 239 -35.07 -25.94 7.76
N LEU A 240 -36.24 -26.48 7.41
CA LEU A 240 -37.45 -26.41 8.21
C LEU A 240 -37.14 -26.72 9.69
N PRO A 241 -37.73 -25.98 10.66
CA PRO A 241 -37.67 -26.38 12.05
C PRO A 241 -38.47 -27.68 12.20
N SER A 242 -37.87 -28.69 12.81
CA SER A 242 -38.65 -29.75 13.44
C SER A 242 -39.42 -29.09 14.58
N GLU A 243 -40.72 -28.83 14.34
CA GLU A 243 -41.63 -28.38 15.38
C GLU A 243 -41.59 -29.39 16.54
N SER A 244 -41.06 -28.93 17.66
CA SER A 244 -41.19 -29.57 18.95
C SER A 244 -42.66 -29.60 19.36
N LEU A 245 -43.35 -30.70 19.08
CA LEU A 245 -44.56 -31.07 19.80
C LEU A 245 -44.14 -31.57 21.19
N GLN A 246 -44.34 -30.74 22.22
CA GLN A 246 -44.37 -31.20 23.59
C GLN A 246 -45.55 -32.17 23.79
N PRO A 247 -45.37 -33.25 24.57
CA PRO A 247 -46.43 -33.73 25.44
C PRO A 247 -46.11 -33.34 26.88
N GLU A 248 -47.11 -32.77 27.56
CA GLU A 248 -47.09 -32.46 28.99
C GLU A 248 -46.88 -33.73 29.86
N SER A 249 -46.14 -33.51 30.96
CA SER A 249 -46.26 -34.14 32.29
C SER A 249 -45.62 -35.51 32.62
N SER A 250 -44.62 -35.42 33.53
CA SER A 250 -44.32 -36.22 34.75
C SER A 250 -43.86 -37.70 34.69
N ASP A 251 -42.55 -37.89 34.98
CA ASP A 251 -41.85 -38.86 35.88
C ASP A 251 -42.19 -40.38 35.90
N PRO A 252 -41.34 -41.29 36.44
CA PRO A 252 -39.86 -41.46 36.33
C PRO A 252 -39.40 -42.95 36.10
N ALA A 253 -38.35 -43.19 35.27
CA ALA A 253 -37.34 -44.30 35.26
C ALA A 253 -37.74 -45.80 35.48
N PRO A 254 -36.85 -46.84 35.39
CA PRO A 254 -35.56 -47.05 34.68
C PRO A 254 -35.57 -48.37 33.82
N ILE A 255 -34.38 -48.83 33.39
CA ILE A 255 -33.92 -50.20 32.97
C ILE A 255 -33.26 -50.12 31.57
N GLN A 256 -31.94 -49.91 31.50
CA GLN A 256 -30.82 -50.85 31.59
C GLN A 256 -30.57 -51.73 30.34
N ASN A 257 -29.29 -51.68 29.92
CA ASN A 257 -28.48 -52.67 29.20
C ASN A 257 -28.64 -52.78 27.68
N GLU A 258 -27.59 -52.99 26.88
CA GLU A 258 -26.14 -53.04 27.04
C GLU A 258 -25.54 -53.09 25.63
N ASN A 259 -24.40 -52.42 25.46
CA ASN A 259 -23.24 -52.78 24.64
C ASN A 259 -23.36 -53.62 23.34
N SER A 260 -22.77 -53.00 22.30
CA SER A 260 -21.71 -53.55 21.44
C SER A 260 -22.06 -54.62 20.39
N THR A 261 -21.77 -54.35 19.12
CA THR A 261 -20.51 -54.78 18.47
C THR A 261 -20.53 -54.47 16.97
N ALA A 262 -19.34 -54.14 16.46
CA ALA A 262 -19.04 -53.89 15.06
C ALA A 262 -19.08 -55.17 14.21
N ALA A 263 -19.35 -55.03 12.92
CA ALA A 263 -18.65 -55.77 11.87
C ALA A 263 -18.96 -55.18 10.48
N GLU A 264 -17.89 -55.09 9.69
CA GLU A 264 -17.80 -54.60 8.33
C GLU A 264 -18.38 -55.61 7.30
N ASP A 265 -18.84 -55.04 6.18
CA ASP A 265 -18.50 -55.40 4.80
C ASP A 265 -19.14 -56.57 4.01
N VAL A 266 -19.57 -56.17 2.78
CA VAL A 266 -19.46 -56.86 1.46
C VAL A 266 -20.71 -57.57 0.88
N GLN A 267 -21.43 -56.78 0.06
CA GLN A 267 -21.67 -56.95 -1.40
C GLN A 267 -22.75 -57.91 -1.99
N MET A 268 -23.68 -57.30 -2.77
CA MET A 268 -23.83 -57.37 -4.26
C MET A 268 -25.19 -57.78 -4.88
N ILE A 269 -25.54 -57.01 -5.94
CA ILE A 269 -26.37 -57.28 -7.16
C ILE A 269 -27.83 -56.74 -7.24
N ASP A 270 -27.93 -55.59 -7.93
CA ASP A 270 -28.61 -55.29 -9.23
C ASP A 270 -30.12 -55.56 -9.46
N GLY A 271 -30.79 -54.59 -10.11
CA GLY A 271 -32.05 -54.83 -10.86
C GLY A 271 -33.28 -53.94 -10.56
N SER A 272 -33.23 -52.69 -11.02
CA SER A 272 -34.34 -51.84 -11.55
C SER A 272 -35.81 -52.26 -11.39
N SER A 273 -36.63 -51.45 -10.71
CA SER A 273 -37.81 -50.75 -11.31
C SER A 273 -38.59 -49.94 -10.27
N ALA A 274 -39.06 -48.79 -10.72
CA ALA A 274 -39.60 -47.69 -9.93
C ALA A 274 -41.04 -47.90 -9.40
N SER A 275 -41.34 -47.26 -8.27
CA SER A 275 -42.64 -46.59 -8.07
C SER A 275 -42.50 -45.40 -7.11
N MET A 276 -42.84 -44.23 -7.66
CA MET A 276 -43.02 -42.90 -7.08
C MET A 276 -43.84 -42.86 -5.78
N THR A 277 -43.44 -41.94 -4.86
CA THR A 277 -44.19 -41.11 -3.88
C THR A 277 -43.18 -40.72 -2.78
N ASP A 278 -42.86 -39.49 -2.39
CA ASP A 278 -43.31 -38.13 -2.73
C ASP A 278 -42.08 -37.22 -2.72
N VAL A 279 -41.90 -36.45 -3.79
CA VAL A 279 -40.96 -35.31 -3.83
C VAL A 279 -41.61 -34.20 -3.01
N LEU A 280 -41.13 -33.99 -1.78
CA LEU A 280 -41.32 -32.70 -1.13
C LEU A 280 -40.45 -31.70 -1.89
N GLU A 281 -41.07 -30.98 -2.84
CA GLU A 281 -40.46 -29.90 -3.60
C GLU A 281 -39.86 -28.88 -2.63
N ALA A 282 -38.53 -28.83 -2.56
CA ALA A 282 -37.84 -27.71 -1.95
C ALA A 282 -38.21 -26.45 -2.74
N ASP A 283 -38.61 -25.38 -2.04
CA ASP A 283 -38.99 -24.11 -2.66
C ASP A 283 -37.90 -23.68 -3.68
N PRO A 284 -38.23 -23.46 -4.96
CA PRO A 284 -37.24 -23.11 -6.00
C PRO A 284 -36.38 -21.90 -5.63
N LYS A 285 -36.93 -20.99 -4.82
CA LYS A 285 -36.27 -19.78 -4.33
C LYS A 285 -35.16 -20.09 -3.32
N GLU A 286 -35.34 -21.10 -2.47
CA GLU A 286 -34.34 -21.47 -1.46
C GLU A 286 -33.19 -22.28 -2.08
N VAL A 287 -33.48 -23.10 -3.09
CA VAL A 287 -32.44 -23.82 -3.86
C VAL A 287 -31.58 -22.83 -4.66
N MET A 288 -32.20 -21.86 -5.33
CA MET A 288 -31.48 -20.77 -6.03
C MET A 288 -30.64 -19.93 -5.04
N TYR A 289 -31.20 -19.63 -3.87
CA TYR A 289 -30.48 -18.91 -2.81
C TYR A 289 -29.27 -19.71 -2.30
N ALA A 290 -29.41 -21.02 -2.06
CA ALA A 290 -28.32 -21.87 -1.59
C ALA A 290 -27.16 -21.98 -2.59
N GLU A 291 -27.46 -22.06 -3.89
CA GLU A 291 -26.43 -22.07 -4.93
C GLU A 291 -25.69 -20.72 -4.98
N ARG A 292 -26.42 -19.60 -4.96
CA ARG A 292 -25.84 -18.25 -4.95
C ARG A 292 -25.03 -18.00 -3.66
N LEU A 293 -25.51 -18.49 -2.52
CA LEU A 293 -24.84 -18.39 -1.23
C LEU A 293 -23.50 -19.13 -1.25
N THR A 294 -23.46 -20.33 -1.86
CA THR A 294 -22.20 -21.09 -2.00
C THR A 294 -21.19 -20.34 -2.86
N LYS A 295 -21.65 -19.74 -3.96
CA LYS A 295 -20.81 -18.87 -4.82
C LYS A 295 -20.29 -17.65 -4.06
N ILE A 296 -21.13 -16.94 -3.30
CA ILE A 296 -20.72 -15.79 -2.49
C ILE A 296 -19.74 -16.22 -1.38
N LYS A 297 -19.98 -17.34 -0.68
CA LYS A 297 -19.06 -17.84 0.34
C LYS A 297 -17.68 -18.16 -0.25
N GLY A 298 -17.61 -18.70 -1.47
CA GLY A 298 -16.35 -18.90 -2.20
C GLY A 298 -15.68 -17.62 -2.71
N ILE A 299 -16.44 -16.53 -2.88
CA ILE A 299 -15.88 -15.20 -3.19
C ILE A 299 -15.37 -14.54 -1.91
N LEU A 300 -16.17 -14.49 -0.86
CA LEU A 300 -15.83 -13.90 0.44
C LEU A 300 -14.68 -14.63 1.13
N SER A 301 -14.50 -15.94 0.89
CA SER A 301 -13.32 -16.67 1.33
C SER A 301 -12.05 -16.33 0.54
N GLY A 302 -12.14 -15.51 -0.52
CA GLY A 302 -11.00 -15.11 -1.35
C GLY A 302 -10.44 -16.19 -2.27
N GLU A 303 -10.86 -17.46 -2.12
CA GLU A 303 -10.31 -18.60 -2.87
C GLU A 303 -10.48 -18.44 -4.38
N THR A 304 -11.65 -17.98 -4.82
CA THR A 304 -11.94 -17.75 -6.24
C THR A 304 -11.08 -16.63 -6.83
N SER A 305 -10.93 -15.51 -6.11
CA SER A 305 -10.07 -14.38 -6.51
C SER A 305 -8.61 -14.79 -6.66
N ILE A 306 -8.11 -15.58 -5.71
CA ILE A 306 -6.75 -16.11 -5.72
C ILE A 306 -6.54 -17.06 -6.90
N GLN A 307 -7.48 -17.98 -7.15
CA GLN A 307 -7.37 -18.93 -8.25
C GLN A 307 -7.34 -18.23 -9.61
N LEU A 308 -8.17 -17.21 -9.79
CA LEU A 308 -8.21 -16.40 -11.01
C LEU A 308 -6.90 -15.63 -11.22
N THR A 309 -6.38 -15.02 -10.15
CA THR A 309 -5.08 -14.34 -10.14
C THR A 309 -3.95 -15.30 -10.49
N LEU A 310 -3.94 -16.48 -9.89
CA LEU A 310 -2.94 -17.51 -10.11
C LEU A 310 -2.95 -17.98 -11.57
N GLN A 311 -4.13 -18.23 -12.14
CA GLN A 311 -4.29 -18.60 -13.54
C GLN A 311 -3.74 -17.51 -14.47
N PHE A 312 -4.02 -16.24 -14.17
CA PHE A 312 -3.51 -15.11 -14.93
C PHE A 312 -1.97 -15.03 -14.89
N LEU A 313 -1.37 -15.12 -13.70
CA LEU A 313 0.08 -15.04 -13.52
C LEU A 313 0.80 -16.22 -14.18
N TYR A 314 0.23 -17.42 -14.10
CA TYR A 314 0.75 -18.61 -14.77
C TYR A 314 0.72 -18.45 -16.30
N SER A 315 -0.41 -18.02 -16.87
CA SER A 315 -0.55 -17.93 -18.33
C SER A 315 0.23 -16.78 -18.97
N HIS A 316 0.41 -15.67 -18.23
CA HIS A 316 1.04 -14.45 -18.75
C HIS A 316 2.45 -14.19 -18.22
N ASN A 317 3.19 -15.22 -17.82
CA ASN A 317 4.55 -15.03 -17.33
C ASN A 317 5.51 -14.55 -18.45
N LYS A 318 6.07 -13.34 -18.30
CA LYS A 318 7.09 -12.75 -19.19
C LYS A 318 8.45 -12.55 -18.50
N SER A 319 8.71 -13.30 -17.41
CA SER A 319 10.00 -13.31 -16.73
C SER A 319 11.14 -13.77 -17.65
N ASP A 320 12.29 -13.09 -17.62
CA ASP A 320 13.47 -13.47 -18.39
C ASP A 320 14.48 -14.26 -17.53
N LEU A 321 14.61 -15.55 -17.84
CA LEU A 321 15.55 -16.45 -17.16
C LEU A 321 17.03 -16.09 -17.44
N LEU A 322 17.34 -15.34 -18.51
CA LEU A 322 18.72 -14.94 -18.82
C LEU A 322 19.27 -13.93 -17.82
N ILE A 323 18.41 -13.07 -17.27
CA ILE A 323 18.79 -12.11 -16.22
C ILE A 323 19.28 -12.88 -15.00
N LEU A 324 18.50 -13.87 -14.54
CA LEU A 324 18.87 -14.73 -13.42
C LEU A 324 20.15 -15.55 -13.68
N LYS A 325 20.35 -16.05 -14.91
CA LYS A 325 21.60 -16.72 -15.31
C LYS A 325 22.81 -15.78 -15.24
N THR A 326 22.65 -14.53 -15.67
CA THR A 326 23.70 -13.51 -15.62
C THR A 326 24.05 -13.14 -14.18
N ILE A 327 23.04 -12.97 -13.31
CA ILE A 327 23.22 -12.74 -11.88
C ILE A 327 23.98 -13.91 -11.26
N LYS A 328 23.51 -15.14 -11.48
CA LYS A 328 24.15 -16.37 -10.96
C LYS A 328 25.63 -16.48 -11.37
N GLN A 329 25.96 -16.17 -12.62
CA GLN A 329 27.35 -16.22 -13.13
C GLN A 329 28.25 -15.14 -12.54
N SER A 330 27.68 -13.99 -12.19
CA SER A 330 28.42 -12.85 -11.65
C SER A 330 28.64 -12.96 -10.13
N VAL A 331 27.79 -13.71 -9.44
CA VAL A 331 27.88 -13.91 -7.98
C VAL A 331 29.00 -14.90 -7.64
N GLU A 332 29.98 -14.43 -6.88
CA GLU A 332 31.05 -15.27 -6.37
C GLU A 332 30.54 -16.26 -5.33
N MET A 333 30.95 -17.53 -5.47
CA MET A 333 30.44 -18.64 -4.67
C MET A 333 30.76 -18.56 -3.17
N ARG A 334 31.75 -17.75 -2.77
CA ARG A 334 32.10 -17.55 -1.36
C ARG A 334 31.18 -16.57 -0.63
N ASN A 335 30.39 -15.80 -1.38
CA ASN A 335 29.53 -14.77 -0.83
C ASN A 335 28.11 -15.32 -0.55
N SER A 336 27.88 -15.73 0.69
CA SER A 336 26.58 -16.28 1.14
C SER A 336 25.44 -15.26 1.04
N VAL A 337 25.74 -13.97 1.18
CA VAL A 337 24.75 -12.88 1.09
C VAL A 337 24.26 -12.74 -0.34
N CYS A 338 25.17 -12.66 -1.32
CA CYS A 338 24.79 -12.59 -2.74
C CYS A 338 24.12 -13.88 -3.26
N HIS A 339 24.51 -15.04 -2.73
CA HIS A 339 23.82 -16.31 -3.00
C HIS A 339 22.36 -16.24 -2.55
N SER A 340 22.11 -15.82 -1.31
CA SER A 340 20.76 -15.64 -0.77
C SER A 340 19.98 -14.56 -1.52
N ALA A 341 20.62 -13.43 -1.88
CA ALA A 341 20.03 -12.37 -2.70
C ALA A 341 19.52 -12.87 -4.05
N THR A 342 20.27 -13.77 -4.69
CA THR A 342 19.86 -14.38 -5.98
C THR A 342 18.61 -15.25 -5.81
N ILE A 343 18.51 -15.98 -4.69
CA ILE A 343 17.32 -16.79 -4.37
C ILE A 343 16.11 -15.88 -4.09
N TYR A 344 16.29 -14.80 -3.32
CA TYR A 344 15.23 -13.80 -3.08
C TYR A 344 14.76 -13.16 -4.39
N ALA A 345 15.69 -12.74 -5.26
CA ALA A 345 15.34 -12.16 -6.55
C ALA A 345 14.56 -13.14 -7.44
N ASN A 346 14.98 -14.40 -7.50
CA ASN A 346 14.24 -15.44 -8.22
C ASN A 346 12.81 -15.62 -7.66
N ALA A 347 12.68 -15.70 -6.34
CA ALA A 347 11.38 -15.86 -5.69
C ALA A 347 10.45 -14.66 -5.97
N ILE A 348 10.98 -13.44 -5.95
CA ILE A 348 10.23 -12.21 -6.24
C ILE A 348 9.83 -12.12 -7.72
N MET A 349 10.76 -12.40 -8.65
CA MET A 349 10.48 -12.40 -10.10
C MET A 349 9.37 -13.38 -10.48
N HIS A 350 9.34 -14.54 -9.81
CA HIS A 350 8.39 -15.62 -10.07
C HIS A 350 7.23 -15.67 -9.07
N ALA A 351 7.01 -14.62 -8.28
CA ALA A 351 5.97 -14.59 -7.25
C ALA A 351 4.57 -14.90 -7.85
N GLY A 352 3.93 -15.95 -7.34
CA GLY A 352 2.61 -16.40 -7.80
C GLY A 352 2.56 -16.96 -9.23
N THR A 353 3.70 -17.23 -9.89
CA THR A 353 3.71 -17.81 -11.25
C THR A 353 3.78 -19.34 -11.24
N THR A 354 4.07 -19.97 -10.10
CA THR A 354 4.32 -21.43 -9.94
C THR A 354 5.46 -22.02 -10.78
N VAL A 355 6.22 -21.17 -11.49
CA VAL A 355 7.36 -21.59 -12.32
C VAL A 355 8.61 -21.65 -11.45
N ASP A 356 9.04 -22.86 -11.12
CA ASP A 356 10.23 -23.15 -10.32
C ASP A 356 11.40 -23.74 -11.14
N THR A 357 11.36 -23.58 -12.48
CA THR A 357 12.36 -24.10 -13.42
C THR A 357 13.79 -23.72 -13.06
N PHE A 358 14.01 -22.46 -12.63
CA PHE A 358 15.32 -22.01 -12.20
C PHE A 358 15.89 -22.81 -11.00
N LEU A 359 15.05 -23.20 -10.03
CA LEU A 359 15.52 -23.96 -8.87
C LEU A 359 15.84 -25.42 -9.26
N ARG A 360 15.00 -26.01 -10.11
CA ARG A 360 15.18 -27.38 -10.62
C ARG A 360 16.44 -27.54 -11.47
N ASP A 361 16.71 -26.57 -12.34
CA ASP A 361 17.90 -26.57 -13.20
C ASP A 361 19.21 -26.38 -12.41
N ASN A 362 19.13 -25.88 -11.18
CA ASN A 362 20.28 -25.43 -10.39
C ASN A 362 20.35 -26.08 -8.99
N LEU A 363 19.85 -27.31 -8.84
CA LEU A 363 19.86 -28.04 -7.57
C LEU A 363 21.28 -28.20 -6.96
N ASP A 364 22.30 -28.43 -7.80
CA ASP A 364 23.71 -28.53 -7.35
C ASP A 364 24.25 -27.21 -6.78
N TRP A 365 23.71 -26.09 -7.25
CA TRP A 365 24.07 -24.76 -6.75
C TRP A 365 23.29 -24.43 -5.48
N LEU A 366 22.02 -24.85 -5.39
CA LEU A 366 21.17 -24.64 -4.22
C LEU A 366 21.57 -25.52 -3.02
N SER A 367 21.95 -26.78 -3.25
CA SER A 367 22.35 -27.73 -2.21
C SER A 367 23.59 -27.30 -1.41
N ARG A 368 24.38 -26.37 -1.96
CA ARG A 368 25.55 -25.76 -1.31
C ARG A 368 25.19 -24.67 -0.31
N ALA A 369 23.95 -24.20 -0.29
CA ALA A 369 23.46 -23.32 0.76
C ALA A 369 23.60 -24.00 2.13
N THR A 370 23.95 -23.26 3.18
CA THR A 370 24.06 -23.79 4.55
C THR A 370 23.16 -23.01 5.51
N ASN A 371 22.67 -23.69 6.56
CA ASN A 371 21.89 -23.10 7.64
C ASN A 371 20.70 -22.23 7.15
N TRP A 372 20.70 -20.94 7.48
CA TRP A 372 19.66 -19.97 7.10
C TRP A 372 19.52 -19.76 5.59
N ALA A 373 20.57 -19.99 4.79
CA ALA A 373 20.43 -19.94 3.34
C ALA A 373 19.59 -21.13 2.83
N LYS A 374 19.63 -22.30 3.49
CA LYS A 374 18.70 -23.42 3.20
C LYS A 374 17.28 -23.09 3.65
N PHE A 375 17.13 -22.43 4.80
CA PHE A 375 15.83 -21.94 5.27
C PHE A 375 15.21 -21.01 4.23
N SER A 376 15.96 -20.03 3.74
CA SER A 376 15.50 -19.11 2.68
C SER A 376 15.22 -19.85 1.37
N ALA A 377 16.08 -20.78 0.95
CA ALA A 377 15.85 -21.57 -0.26
C ALA A 377 14.49 -22.29 -0.25
N THR A 378 14.13 -22.92 0.87
CA THR A 378 12.84 -23.59 1.02
C THR A 378 11.69 -22.59 1.18
N ALA A 379 11.89 -21.51 1.95
CA ALA A 379 10.90 -20.44 2.10
C ALA A 379 10.54 -19.76 0.77
N GLY A 380 11.52 -19.60 -0.13
CA GLY A 380 11.33 -19.00 -1.46
C GLY A 380 10.38 -19.77 -2.36
N LEU A 381 10.24 -21.09 -2.18
CA LEU A 381 9.21 -21.87 -2.87
C LEU A 381 7.80 -21.39 -2.51
N GLY A 382 7.60 -20.95 -1.26
CA GLY A 382 6.32 -20.42 -0.81
C GLY A 382 5.89 -19.16 -1.57
N VAL A 383 6.84 -18.28 -1.90
CA VAL A 383 6.56 -17.05 -2.67
C VAL A 383 6.28 -17.37 -4.14
N ILE A 384 7.01 -18.31 -4.74
CA ILE A 384 6.79 -18.75 -6.13
C ILE A 384 5.40 -19.40 -6.29
N HIS A 385 5.00 -20.21 -5.32
CA HIS A 385 3.72 -20.92 -5.29
C HIS A 385 2.63 -20.17 -4.51
N ARG A 386 2.79 -18.86 -4.28
CA ARG A 386 1.81 -18.06 -3.57
C ARG A 386 0.42 -18.17 -4.21
N GLY A 387 -0.60 -18.41 -3.38
CA GLY A 387 -1.99 -18.56 -3.83
C GLY A 387 -2.37 -19.97 -4.29
N HIS A 388 -1.45 -20.94 -4.28
CA HIS A 388 -1.79 -22.31 -4.65
C HIS A 388 -2.35 -23.12 -3.49
N LEU A 389 -3.62 -22.85 -3.12
CA LEU A 389 -4.23 -23.34 -1.89
C LEU A 389 -4.42 -24.87 -1.85
N GLN A 390 -4.78 -25.51 -2.97
CA GLN A 390 -5.14 -26.94 -2.99
C GLN A 390 -3.94 -27.89 -3.01
N GLN A 391 -2.91 -27.63 -3.83
CA GLN A 391 -1.73 -28.50 -3.93
C GLN A 391 -0.51 -27.95 -3.18
N GLY A 392 -0.62 -26.79 -2.52
CA GLY A 392 0.49 -26.19 -1.76
C GLY A 392 1.11 -27.16 -0.75
N ARG A 393 0.27 -27.92 -0.04
CA ARG A 393 0.72 -28.98 0.88
C ARG A 393 1.42 -30.13 0.16
N SER A 394 0.86 -30.61 -0.95
CA SER A 394 1.42 -31.72 -1.73
C SER A 394 2.77 -31.38 -2.34
N LEU A 395 2.96 -30.13 -2.79
CA LEU A 395 4.22 -29.62 -3.33
C LEU A 395 5.31 -29.53 -2.25
N MET A 396 4.93 -29.13 -1.04
CA MET A 396 5.87 -28.96 0.09
C MET A 396 6.09 -30.26 0.89
N ALA A 397 5.31 -31.31 0.66
CA ALA A 397 5.40 -32.59 1.37
C ALA A 397 6.82 -33.21 1.46
N PRO A 398 7.71 -33.08 0.45
CA PRO A 398 9.09 -33.57 0.55
C PRO A 398 9.97 -32.78 1.55
N TYR A 399 9.59 -31.54 1.87
CA TYR A 399 10.34 -30.63 2.75
C TYR A 399 9.70 -30.46 4.12
N LEU A 400 8.47 -30.95 4.32
CA LEU A 400 7.77 -30.89 5.60
C LEU A 400 8.35 -31.94 6.57
N PRO A 401 8.28 -31.67 7.88
CA PRO A 401 8.68 -32.64 8.89
C PRO A 401 7.77 -33.87 8.78
N GLN A 402 8.32 -34.99 8.33
CA GLN A 402 7.62 -36.28 8.34
C GLN A 402 7.89 -36.93 9.69
N GLY A 403 6.84 -37.31 10.43
CA GLY A 403 6.90 -37.88 11.78
C GLY A 403 7.55 -39.27 11.91
N GLY A 404 8.53 -39.60 11.06
CA GLY A 404 9.29 -40.84 11.10
C GLY A 404 10.77 -40.58 10.89
N ALA A 405 11.62 -41.40 11.51
CA ALA A 405 13.09 -41.32 11.53
C ALA A 405 13.79 -41.53 10.16
N GLY A 406 13.12 -41.27 9.05
CA GLY A 406 13.61 -41.40 7.67
C GLY A 406 13.34 -40.19 6.76
N GLY A 407 12.80 -39.07 7.26
CA GLY A 407 12.66 -37.84 6.49
C GLY A 407 13.99 -37.07 6.41
N GLY A 408 14.73 -37.20 5.30
CA GLY A 408 16.09 -36.65 5.11
C GLY A 408 16.18 -35.13 4.90
N GLY A 409 15.50 -34.32 5.71
CA GLY A 409 15.58 -32.85 5.69
C GLY A 409 16.57 -32.31 6.72
N SER A 410 17.14 -31.11 6.47
CA SER A 410 17.79 -30.35 7.55
C SER A 410 16.74 -29.57 8.34
N PRO A 411 16.90 -29.33 9.66
CA PRO A 411 15.90 -28.58 10.45
C PRO A 411 15.58 -27.19 9.89
N TYR A 412 16.53 -26.57 9.20
CA TYR A 412 16.36 -25.30 8.49
C TYR A 412 15.44 -25.42 7.28
N SER A 413 15.52 -26.54 6.54
CA SER A 413 14.63 -26.81 5.41
C SER A 413 13.21 -27.09 5.89
N GLU A 414 13.06 -27.85 6.99
CA GLU A 414 11.76 -28.14 7.59
C GLU A 414 11.09 -26.88 8.15
N GLY A 415 11.83 -26.06 8.90
CA GLY A 415 11.33 -24.76 9.37
C GLY A 415 11.00 -23.82 8.20
N GLY A 416 11.84 -23.79 7.16
CA GLY A 416 11.59 -23.02 5.95
C GLY A 416 10.35 -23.48 5.18
N ALA A 417 10.02 -24.78 5.23
CA ALA A 417 8.83 -25.34 4.61
C ALA A 417 7.54 -24.91 5.32
N LEU A 418 7.54 -24.88 6.66
CA LEU A 418 6.40 -24.37 7.43
C LEU A 418 6.17 -22.87 7.19
N TYR A 419 7.25 -22.09 7.11
CA TYR A 419 7.17 -20.67 6.76
C TYR A 419 6.65 -20.46 5.32
N ALA A 420 7.15 -21.24 4.35
CA ALA A 420 6.64 -21.23 2.97
C ALA A 420 5.14 -21.56 2.91
N LEU A 421 4.67 -22.53 3.71
CA LEU A 421 3.25 -22.87 3.75
C LEU A 421 2.40 -21.69 4.24
N GLY A 422 2.87 -20.94 5.24
CA GLY A 422 2.22 -19.70 5.67
C GLY A 422 2.23 -18.60 4.60
N LEU A 423 3.33 -18.45 3.84
CA LEU A 423 3.40 -17.49 2.73
C LEU A 423 2.43 -17.84 1.58
N ILE A 424 2.20 -19.13 1.31
CA ILE A 424 1.22 -19.59 0.31
C ILE A 424 -0.21 -19.25 0.76
N HIS A 425 -0.49 -19.46 2.04
CA HIS A 425 -1.80 -19.30 2.67
C HIS A 425 -1.97 -17.99 3.43
N ALA A 426 -1.22 -16.94 3.08
CA ALA A 426 -1.33 -15.65 3.73
C ALA A 426 -2.78 -15.13 3.68
N ASN A 427 -3.33 -14.73 4.83
CA ASN A 427 -4.74 -14.40 5.12
C ASN A 427 -5.75 -15.55 5.02
N HIS A 428 -5.46 -16.61 4.26
CA HIS A 428 -6.43 -17.63 3.85
C HIS A 428 -6.12 -19.00 4.48
N GLY A 429 -5.89 -18.99 5.80
CA GLY A 429 -5.31 -20.12 6.52
C GLY A 429 -6.26 -21.20 7.03
N GLU A 430 -7.58 -21.14 6.80
CA GLU A 430 -8.54 -22.02 7.50
C GLU A 430 -8.23 -23.52 7.40
N GLY A 431 -7.79 -23.99 6.22
CA GLY A 431 -7.43 -25.40 6.03
C GLY A 431 -6.08 -25.84 6.63
N ILE A 432 -5.22 -24.91 7.05
CA ILE A 432 -3.82 -25.18 7.45
C ILE A 432 -3.48 -24.73 8.86
N LYS A 433 -4.24 -23.78 9.43
CA LYS A 433 -4.07 -23.31 10.81
C LYS A 433 -3.88 -24.49 11.77
N GLN A 434 -4.76 -25.49 11.70
CA GLN A 434 -4.67 -26.68 12.56
C GLN A 434 -3.38 -27.49 12.34
N PHE A 435 -2.95 -27.67 11.09
CA PHE A 435 -1.71 -28.41 10.80
C PHE A 435 -0.46 -27.68 11.33
N LEU A 436 -0.41 -26.36 11.18
CA LEU A 436 0.69 -25.55 11.74
C LEU A 436 0.66 -25.55 13.27
N ARG A 437 -0.54 -25.52 13.86
CA ARG A 437 -0.79 -25.67 15.30
C ARG A 437 -0.23 -26.99 15.84
N ASP A 438 -0.58 -28.10 15.19
CA ASP A 438 -0.09 -29.43 15.55
C ASP A 438 1.43 -29.54 15.36
N SER A 439 1.97 -28.95 14.29
CA SER A 439 3.42 -28.93 14.03
C SER A 439 4.20 -28.15 15.08
N LEU A 440 3.63 -27.04 15.59
CA LEU A 440 4.20 -26.22 16.65
C LEU A 440 4.23 -26.97 17.99
N ARG A 441 3.13 -27.64 18.36
CA ARG A 441 3.00 -28.43 19.60
C ARG A 441 3.95 -29.63 19.63
N ASN A 442 4.17 -30.28 18.48
CA ASN A 442 4.95 -31.52 18.40
C ASN A 442 6.47 -31.31 18.34
N THR A 443 6.95 -30.08 18.14
CA THR A 443 8.36 -29.81 17.85
C THR A 443 9.03 -28.92 18.91
N ASN A 444 10.20 -29.34 19.39
CA ASN A 444 11.03 -28.58 20.33
C ASN A 444 12.28 -27.95 19.70
N VAL A 445 12.45 -28.05 18.39
CA VAL A 445 13.59 -27.47 17.67
C VAL A 445 13.30 -26.01 17.34
N GLU A 446 14.12 -25.10 17.86
CA GLU A 446 13.93 -23.64 17.76
C GLU A 446 13.71 -23.15 16.32
N VAL A 447 14.43 -23.71 15.34
CA VAL A 447 14.34 -23.31 13.93
C VAL A 447 13.00 -23.70 13.29
N ILE A 448 12.46 -24.86 13.68
CA ILE A 448 11.18 -25.35 13.19
C ILE A 448 10.05 -24.57 13.86
N GLN A 449 10.14 -24.34 15.18
CA GLN A 449 9.21 -23.47 15.91
C GLN A 449 9.20 -22.05 15.32
N HIS A 450 10.37 -21.50 14.99
CA HIS A 450 10.48 -20.19 14.34
C HIS A 450 9.72 -20.12 13.01
N GLY A 451 9.91 -21.11 12.13
CA GLY A 451 9.18 -21.19 10.86
C GLY A 451 7.67 -21.44 11.03
N ALA A 452 7.30 -22.27 12.02
CA ALA A 452 5.92 -22.55 12.36
C ALA A 452 5.19 -21.31 12.91
N CYS A 453 5.79 -20.57 13.84
CA CYS A 453 5.23 -19.33 14.40
C CYS A 453 4.97 -18.29 13.31
N LEU A 454 5.94 -18.03 12.43
CA LEU A 454 5.77 -17.08 11.32
C LEU A 454 4.74 -17.57 10.30
N GLY A 455 4.75 -18.86 9.99
CA GLY A 455 3.77 -19.45 9.08
C GLY A 455 2.35 -19.36 9.62
N LEU A 456 2.18 -19.61 10.92
CA LEU A 456 0.90 -19.54 11.62
C LEU A 456 0.40 -18.10 11.71
N GLY A 457 1.28 -17.14 12.02
CA GLY A 457 0.94 -15.71 12.05
C GLY A 457 0.52 -15.17 10.68
N LEU A 458 1.18 -15.60 9.60
CA LEU A 458 0.78 -15.26 8.23
C LEU A 458 -0.55 -15.88 7.82
N ALA A 459 -0.78 -17.15 8.17
CA ALA A 459 -2.02 -17.86 7.87
C ALA A 459 -3.21 -17.31 8.66
N ALA A 460 -2.96 -16.75 9.85
CA ALA A 460 -3.96 -16.19 10.76
C ALA A 460 -3.97 -14.65 10.80
N LEU A 461 -3.37 -13.99 9.80
CA LEU A 461 -3.23 -12.53 9.77
C LEU A 461 -4.59 -11.83 9.92
N GLY A 462 -4.70 -10.97 10.93
CA GLY A 462 -5.90 -10.15 11.17
C GLY A 462 -7.17 -10.94 11.50
N THR A 463 -7.04 -12.18 11.99
CA THR A 463 -8.20 -12.99 12.41
C THR A 463 -8.57 -12.82 13.88
N ALA A 464 -7.69 -12.24 14.71
CA ALA A 464 -7.91 -12.01 16.14
C ALA A 464 -8.32 -13.27 16.92
N ASP A 465 -7.78 -14.43 16.52
CA ASP A 465 -8.07 -15.71 17.16
C ASP A 465 -7.27 -15.87 18.46
N GLU A 466 -7.97 -15.97 19.58
CA GLU A 466 -7.39 -16.03 20.93
C GLU A 466 -6.65 -17.34 21.18
N ASP A 467 -7.12 -18.46 20.62
CA ASP A 467 -6.53 -19.77 20.86
C ASP A 467 -5.12 -19.87 20.25
N ILE A 468 -4.94 -19.27 19.07
CA ILE A 468 -3.65 -19.23 18.38
C ILE A 468 -2.69 -18.32 19.15
N TYR A 469 -3.20 -17.22 19.72
CA TYR A 469 -2.40 -16.28 20.50
C TYR A 469 -1.78 -16.95 21.72
N ASP A 470 -2.56 -17.72 22.48
CA ASP A 470 -2.09 -18.38 23.71
C ASP A 470 -1.02 -19.45 23.45
N GLU A 471 -1.07 -20.10 22.29
CA GLU A 471 -0.05 -21.06 21.90
C GLU A 471 1.26 -20.41 21.51
N VAL A 472 1.19 -19.34 20.71
CA VAL A 472 2.39 -18.58 20.34
C VAL A 472 2.99 -17.92 21.60
N LYS A 473 2.16 -17.48 22.54
CA LYS A 473 2.57 -16.98 23.86
C LYS A 473 3.31 -18.05 24.68
N THR A 474 2.86 -19.31 24.62
CA THR A 474 3.56 -20.43 25.29
C THR A 474 4.98 -20.62 24.73
N VAL A 475 5.16 -20.47 23.41
CA VAL A 475 6.49 -20.53 22.77
C VAL A 475 7.36 -19.33 23.16
N LEU A 476 6.75 -18.14 23.26
CA LEU A 476 7.44 -16.93 23.71
C LEU A 476 8.00 -17.08 25.14
N TYR A 477 7.23 -17.67 26.05
CA TYR A 477 7.65 -17.95 27.42
C TYR A 477 8.67 -19.09 27.57
N THR A 478 8.97 -19.81 26.48
CA THR A 478 10.12 -20.73 26.44
C THR A 478 11.46 -19.97 26.41
N ASP A 479 11.44 -18.65 26.19
CA ASP A 479 12.58 -17.73 26.22
C ASP A 479 13.74 -18.11 25.26
N SER A 480 13.39 -18.73 24.12
CA SER A 480 14.36 -19.00 23.05
C SER A 480 14.52 -17.75 22.18
N ALA A 481 15.77 -17.30 22.01
CA ALA A 481 16.08 -16.07 21.27
C ALA A 481 15.59 -16.07 19.80
N VAL A 482 15.61 -17.23 19.11
CA VAL A 482 15.21 -17.32 17.69
C VAL A 482 13.70 -17.56 17.58
N ALA A 483 13.14 -18.52 18.32
CA ALA A 483 11.71 -18.80 18.28
C ALA A 483 10.88 -17.61 18.82
N GLY A 484 11.39 -16.92 19.85
CA GLY A 484 10.72 -15.76 20.46
C GLY A 484 10.61 -14.54 19.54
N GLU A 485 11.57 -14.29 18.64
CA GLU A 485 11.46 -13.22 17.63
C GLU A 485 10.29 -13.49 16.67
N ALA A 486 10.18 -14.73 16.18
CA ALA A 486 9.07 -15.16 15.34
C ALA A 486 7.73 -15.16 16.09
N ALA A 487 7.73 -15.56 17.36
CA ALA A 487 6.54 -15.55 18.21
C ALA A 487 6.00 -14.13 18.41
N GLY A 488 6.87 -13.16 18.74
CA GLY A 488 6.48 -11.76 18.90
C GLY A 488 5.88 -11.15 17.62
N ILE A 489 6.51 -11.40 16.46
CA ILE A 489 5.98 -10.96 15.16
C ILE A 489 4.64 -11.64 14.86
N SER A 490 4.54 -12.95 15.09
CA SER A 490 3.33 -13.74 14.84
C SER A 490 2.13 -13.28 15.68
N MET A 491 2.34 -13.00 16.97
CA MET A 491 1.33 -12.41 17.86
C MET A 491 0.82 -11.07 17.32
N GLY A 492 1.73 -10.22 16.83
CA GLY A 492 1.37 -8.96 16.19
C GLY A 492 0.58 -9.13 14.89
N LEU A 493 1.00 -10.06 14.01
CA LEU A 493 0.30 -10.37 12.74
C LEU A 493 -1.12 -10.90 12.96
N LEU A 494 -1.31 -11.72 13.99
CA LEU A 494 -2.61 -12.26 14.37
C LEU A 494 -3.58 -11.17 14.85
N MET A 495 -3.05 -10.21 15.63
CA MET A 495 -3.82 -9.18 16.34
C MET A 495 -3.80 -7.80 15.66
N VAL A 496 -3.46 -7.74 14.37
CA VAL A 496 -3.40 -6.47 13.61
C VAL A 496 -4.70 -5.69 13.74
N GLY A 497 -4.60 -4.43 14.19
CA GLY A 497 -5.71 -3.48 14.23
C GLY A 497 -6.76 -3.73 15.32
N THR A 498 -6.52 -4.63 16.26
CA THR A 498 -7.46 -4.90 17.37
C THR A 498 -7.29 -3.94 18.56
N ALA A 499 -6.11 -3.32 18.74
CA ALA A 499 -5.76 -2.55 19.94
C ALA A 499 -6.14 -3.25 21.26
N SER A 500 -5.90 -4.56 21.33
CA SER A 500 -6.20 -5.37 22.52
C SER A 500 -5.30 -4.99 23.70
N GLU A 501 -5.83 -5.10 24.93
CA GLU A 501 -5.09 -4.96 26.20
C GLU A 501 -3.88 -5.93 26.26
N LYS A 502 -3.92 -7.01 25.48
CA LYS A 502 -2.81 -7.95 25.28
C LYS A 502 -1.52 -7.29 24.80
N ALA A 503 -1.59 -6.13 24.14
CA ALA A 503 -0.39 -5.38 23.76
C ALA A 503 0.40 -4.91 24.99
N SER A 504 -0.28 -4.58 26.09
CA SER A 504 0.36 -4.22 27.35
C SER A 504 1.05 -5.41 28.02
N GLU A 505 0.48 -6.61 27.90
CA GLU A 505 1.14 -7.85 28.37
C GLU A 505 2.44 -8.12 27.58
N MET A 506 2.41 -7.92 26.26
CA MET A 506 3.61 -8.05 25.41
C MET A 506 4.69 -7.04 25.80
N LEU A 507 4.30 -5.81 26.12
CA LEU A 507 5.22 -4.75 26.58
C LEU A 507 5.83 -5.13 27.94
N ALA A 508 5.03 -5.64 28.89
CA ALA A 508 5.53 -6.10 30.18
C ALA A 508 6.60 -7.19 30.02
N TYR A 509 6.34 -8.19 29.17
CA TYR A 509 7.32 -9.25 28.92
C TYR A 509 8.58 -8.73 28.20
N ALA A 510 8.45 -7.73 27.32
CA ALA A 510 9.60 -7.14 26.65
C ALA A 510 10.60 -6.49 27.64
N HIS A 511 10.13 -5.94 28.77
CA HIS A 511 10.99 -5.43 29.84
C HIS A 511 11.65 -6.52 30.71
N GLU A 512 11.04 -7.71 30.79
CA GLU A 512 11.57 -8.82 31.59
C GLU A 512 12.68 -9.58 30.86
N THR A 513 12.55 -9.72 29.54
CA THR A 513 13.51 -10.48 28.72
C THR A 513 14.82 -9.74 28.51
N GLN A 514 15.93 -10.49 28.43
CA GLN A 514 17.25 -9.93 28.08
C GLN A 514 17.62 -10.14 26.60
N HIS A 515 16.82 -10.91 25.87
CA HIS A 515 17.12 -11.25 24.49
C HIS A 515 16.67 -10.16 23.51
N GLU A 516 17.62 -9.41 22.94
CA GLU A 516 17.35 -8.34 21.97
C GLU A 516 16.44 -8.75 20.80
N LYS A 517 16.55 -10.00 20.34
CA LYS A 517 15.70 -10.54 19.25
C LYS A 517 14.24 -10.67 19.66
N ILE A 518 13.99 -11.08 20.90
CA ILE A 518 12.64 -11.19 21.46
C ILE A 518 12.06 -9.79 21.64
N ILE A 519 12.83 -8.88 22.26
CA ILE A 519 12.42 -7.47 22.43
C ILE A 519 12.09 -6.84 21.07
N ARG A 520 12.90 -7.07 20.03
CA ARG A 520 12.64 -6.56 18.68
C ARG A 520 11.37 -7.16 18.06
N GLY A 521 11.18 -8.48 18.18
CA GLY A 521 9.99 -9.17 17.67
C GLY A 521 8.72 -8.68 18.36
N LEU A 522 8.76 -8.46 19.67
CA LEU A 522 7.67 -7.90 20.46
C LEU A 522 7.42 -6.42 20.14
N ALA A 523 8.48 -5.62 20.01
CA ALA A 523 8.37 -4.20 19.66
C ALA A 523 7.66 -4.00 18.31
N LEU A 524 7.99 -4.81 17.30
CA LEU A 524 7.28 -4.82 16.03
C LEU A 524 5.87 -5.42 16.17
N GLY A 525 5.71 -6.48 16.96
CA GLY A 525 4.42 -7.10 17.22
C GLY A 525 3.41 -6.15 17.84
N ILE A 526 3.82 -5.39 18.85
CA ILE A 526 3.03 -4.33 19.50
C ILE A 526 2.68 -3.25 18.48
N ALA A 527 3.64 -2.81 17.67
CA ALA A 527 3.39 -1.82 16.61
C ALA A 527 2.32 -2.28 15.59
N LEU A 528 2.25 -3.58 15.29
CA LEU A 528 1.23 -4.15 14.40
C LEU A 528 -0.17 -4.17 15.04
N THR A 529 -0.27 -4.35 16.36
CA THR A 529 -1.58 -4.36 17.07
C THR A 529 -2.31 -3.02 17.03
N VAL A 530 -1.56 -1.91 17.00
CA VAL A 530 -2.11 -0.53 16.98
C VAL A 530 -2.44 -0.02 15.57
N TYR A 531 -2.37 -0.89 14.56
CA TYR A 531 -2.62 -0.52 13.18
C TYR A 531 -3.98 0.18 12.99
N GLY A 532 -3.96 1.40 12.46
CA GLY A 532 -5.15 2.19 12.12
C GLY A 532 -5.99 2.69 13.29
N ARG A 533 -5.43 2.69 14.51
CA ARG A 533 -6.14 3.08 15.73
C ARG A 533 -5.98 4.56 16.11
N GLU A 534 -5.11 5.29 15.42
CA GLU A 534 -4.91 6.74 15.57
C GLU A 534 -4.78 7.14 17.06
N GLU A 535 -5.66 8.00 17.59
CA GLU A 535 -5.59 8.55 18.95
C GLU A 535 -5.73 7.49 20.06
N GLU A 536 -6.41 6.35 19.81
CA GLU A 536 -6.54 5.26 20.79
C GLU A 536 -5.16 4.68 21.17
N ALA A 537 -4.18 4.74 20.25
CA ALA A 537 -2.85 4.18 20.43
C ALA A 537 -1.85 5.14 21.09
N ASP A 538 -2.19 6.44 21.24
CA ASP A 538 -1.25 7.47 21.70
C ASP A 538 -0.67 7.16 23.08
N THR A 539 -1.47 6.59 23.98
CA THR A 539 -1.02 6.21 25.34
C THR A 539 0.10 5.17 25.31
N LEU A 540 -0.05 4.13 24.49
CA LEU A 540 0.94 3.07 24.32
C LEU A 540 2.19 3.58 23.57
N ILE A 541 2.00 4.43 22.57
CA ILE A 541 3.10 5.05 21.82
C ILE A 541 3.94 5.95 22.75
N GLU A 542 3.31 6.75 23.60
CA GLU A 542 4.01 7.60 24.57
C GLU A 542 4.83 6.77 25.57
N GLN A 543 4.30 5.64 26.04
CA GLN A 543 5.04 4.70 26.89
C GLN A 543 6.29 4.17 26.17
N MET A 544 6.12 3.59 24.96
CA MET A 544 7.22 3.01 24.20
C MET A 544 8.29 4.02 23.78
N THR A 545 7.90 5.28 23.51
CA THR A 545 8.83 6.31 23.04
C THR A 545 9.62 6.98 24.17
N GLN A 546 9.12 6.93 25.40
CA GLN A 546 9.82 7.43 26.59
C GLN A 546 10.72 6.38 27.26
N ASP A 547 10.64 5.13 26.82
CA ASP A 547 11.45 4.04 27.36
C ASP A 547 12.96 4.26 27.21
N GLN A 548 13.70 3.72 28.17
CA GLN A 548 15.17 3.77 28.17
C GLN A 548 15.78 2.90 27.07
N ASP A 549 15.12 1.78 26.75
CA ASP A 549 15.61 0.83 25.76
C ASP A 549 15.42 1.34 24.32
N PRO A 550 16.49 1.46 23.52
CA PRO A 550 16.37 1.94 22.15
C PRO A 550 15.51 1.05 21.25
N ILE A 551 15.42 -0.26 21.52
CA ILE A 551 14.63 -1.21 20.72
C ILE A 551 13.12 -1.00 20.95
N LEU A 552 12.72 -0.59 22.16
CA LEU A 552 11.33 -0.24 22.45
C LEU A 552 10.96 1.11 21.81
N ARG A 553 11.84 2.11 21.91
CA ARG A 553 11.66 3.38 21.17
C ARG A 553 11.58 3.18 19.66
N TYR A 554 12.38 2.24 19.14
CA TYR A 554 12.34 1.79 17.75
C TYR A 554 10.97 1.21 17.36
N GLY A 555 10.40 0.33 18.20
CA GLY A 555 9.03 -0.15 18.04
C GLY A 555 7.99 0.96 18.11
N GLY A 556 8.18 1.92 19.02
CA GLY A 556 7.34 3.11 19.16
C GLY A 556 7.25 3.95 17.89
N MET A 557 8.35 4.08 17.14
CA MET A 557 8.33 4.76 15.84
C MET A 557 7.48 4.00 14.79
N TYR A 558 7.53 2.66 14.76
CA TYR A 558 6.64 1.87 13.90
C TYR A 558 5.19 1.91 14.37
N ALA A 559 4.95 1.89 15.68
CA ALA A 559 3.62 2.00 16.27
C ALA A 559 2.97 3.32 15.86
N LEU A 560 3.71 4.43 15.96
CA LEU A 560 3.26 5.75 15.49
C LEU A 560 3.00 5.76 13.98
N ALA A 561 3.86 5.13 13.18
CA ALA A 561 3.70 5.05 11.73
C ALA A 561 2.46 4.26 11.31
N LEU A 562 2.21 3.11 11.93
CA LEU A 562 1.11 2.21 11.62
C LEU A 562 -0.22 2.68 12.22
N ALA A 563 -0.21 3.38 13.35
CA ALA A 563 -1.40 4.01 13.92
C ALA A 563 -1.90 5.15 13.01
N TYR A 564 -0.99 6.00 12.52
CA TYR A 564 -1.31 7.16 11.67
C TYR A 564 -1.07 6.93 10.17
N ARG A 565 -1.03 5.67 9.73
CA ARG A 565 -0.88 5.29 8.31
C ARG A 565 -1.84 6.07 7.40
N GLY A 566 -1.32 6.65 6.33
CA GLY A 566 -2.13 7.33 5.31
C GLY A 566 -2.96 8.54 5.78
N THR A 567 -2.79 9.03 7.01
CA THR A 567 -3.57 10.17 7.55
C THR A 567 -2.92 11.53 7.33
N ALA A 568 -1.63 11.57 7.01
CA ALA A 568 -0.84 12.80 6.91
C ALA A 568 -0.96 13.74 8.14
N ASN A 569 -1.17 13.19 9.34
CA ASN A 569 -1.36 13.99 10.54
C ASN A 569 -0.08 14.74 10.95
N ASN A 570 -0.19 16.06 11.10
CA ASN A 570 0.91 16.94 11.51
C ASN A 570 1.47 16.61 12.90
N LYS A 571 0.65 16.12 13.85
CA LYS A 571 1.11 15.73 15.19
C LYS A 571 2.15 14.61 15.08
N ALA A 572 1.79 13.54 14.36
CA ALA A 572 2.65 12.38 14.14
C ALA A 572 3.93 12.76 13.38
N ILE A 573 3.81 13.55 12.30
CA ILE A 573 4.96 14.01 11.51
C ILE A 573 5.93 14.82 12.36
N ARG A 574 5.42 15.75 13.17
CA ARG A 574 6.26 16.56 14.08
C ARG A 574 7.00 15.70 15.09
N GLN A 575 6.34 14.70 15.66
CA GLN A 575 6.94 13.78 16.62
C GLN A 575 8.04 12.93 15.95
N LEU A 576 7.75 12.36 14.78
CA LEU A 576 8.73 11.58 13.99
C LEU A 576 9.96 12.43 13.63
N LEU A 577 9.76 13.65 13.14
CA LEU A 577 10.86 14.56 12.82
C LEU A 577 11.67 14.96 14.06
N HIS A 578 11.03 15.12 15.21
CA HIS A 578 11.72 15.38 16.47
C HIS A 578 12.63 14.21 16.85
N PHE A 579 12.14 12.96 16.83
CA PHE A 579 12.94 11.78 17.14
C PHE A 579 14.04 11.51 16.11
N ALA A 580 13.82 11.84 14.84
CA ALA A 580 14.83 11.73 13.78
C ALA A 580 16.10 12.57 14.04
N VAL A 581 15.98 13.65 14.82
CA VAL A 581 17.10 14.56 15.14
C VAL A 581 17.59 14.39 16.58
N SER A 582 16.66 14.24 17.54
CA SER A 582 16.96 14.30 18.98
C SER A 582 17.46 12.99 19.58
N ASP A 583 17.03 11.82 19.08
CA ASP A 583 17.44 10.54 19.67
C ASP A 583 18.94 10.31 19.46
N VAL A 584 19.57 9.51 20.32
CA VAL A 584 20.99 9.15 20.25
C VAL A 584 21.19 7.91 19.36
N SER A 585 20.22 7.01 19.30
CA SER A 585 20.30 5.76 18.55
C SER A 585 20.01 5.98 17.06
N ASP A 586 20.94 5.56 16.22
CA ASP A 586 20.80 5.66 14.76
C ASP A 586 19.71 4.73 14.20
N ASP A 587 19.39 3.62 14.88
CA ASP A 587 18.30 2.72 14.49
C ASP A 587 16.93 3.38 14.68
N VAL A 588 16.76 4.15 15.76
CA VAL A 588 15.54 4.93 16.01
C VAL A 588 15.44 6.06 14.98
N ARG A 589 16.53 6.79 14.73
CA ARG A 589 16.56 7.87 13.72
C ARG A 589 16.21 7.37 12.32
N ARG A 590 16.80 6.26 11.87
CA ARG A 590 16.49 5.62 10.59
C ARG A 590 15.00 5.32 10.48
N THR A 591 14.44 4.76 11.54
CA THR A 591 13.04 4.31 11.59
C THR A 591 12.08 5.47 11.64
N ALA A 592 12.40 6.52 12.38
CA ALA A 592 11.59 7.73 12.44
C ALA A 592 11.43 8.38 11.06
N VAL A 593 12.49 8.39 10.24
CA VAL A 593 12.41 8.87 8.85
C VAL A 593 11.68 7.90 7.94
N LEU A 594 11.93 6.60 8.06
CA LEU A 594 11.23 5.55 7.31
C LEU A 594 9.71 5.60 7.55
N ALA A 595 9.31 5.80 8.80
CA ALA A 595 7.93 5.92 9.25
C ALA A 595 7.16 7.05 8.54
N LEU A 596 7.82 8.13 8.13
CA LEU A 596 7.20 9.19 7.33
C LEU A 596 6.61 8.64 6.02
N GLY A 597 7.23 7.62 5.43
CA GLY A 597 6.71 6.96 4.23
C GLY A 597 5.35 6.29 4.45
N PHE A 598 5.12 5.72 5.64
CA PHE A 598 3.84 5.10 6.00
C PHE A 598 2.76 6.14 6.36
N VAL A 599 3.13 7.28 6.93
CA VAL A 599 2.15 8.33 7.27
C VAL A 599 1.69 9.09 6.02
N LEU A 600 2.56 9.23 5.00
CA LEU A 600 2.36 10.11 3.84
C LEU A 600 2.03 9.40 2.51
N TYR A 601 1.87 8.07 2.46
CA TYR A 601 1.62 7.38 1.18
C TYR A 601 0.25 7.68 0.54
N SER A 602 -0.71 8.22 1.29
CA SER A 602 -2.06 8.50 0.75
C SER A 602 -2.07 9.58 -0.33
N GLU A 603 -1.09 10.48 -0.31
CA GLU A 603 -0.98 11.61 -1.24
C GLU A 603 0.42 11.68 -1.88
N PRO A 604 0.78 10.73 -2.76
CA PRO A 604 2.10 10.75 -3.40
C PRO A 604 2.27 11.95 -4.34
N ALA A 605 1.17 12.51 -4.86
CA ALA A 605 1.15 13.73 -5.67
C ALA A 605 -0.22 14.43 -5.59
N GLN A 606 -0.31 15.57 -4.92
CA GLN A 606 -1.41 16.50 -5.20
C GLN A 606 -1.15 17.20 -6.55
N VAL A 607 -2.01 16.89 -7.52
CA VAL A 607 -2.26 17.58 -8.81
C VAL A 607 -1.25 17.33 -9.95
N GLY A 608 -1.29 16.12 -10.51
CA GLY A 608 -1.07 15.91 -11.94
C GLY A 608 -2.42 15.74 -12.65
N CYS A 609 -3.14 16.83 -12.87
CA CYS A 609 -4.35 16.80 -13.70
C CYS A 609 -4.02 16.24 -15.09
N VAL A 610 -4.49 15.03 -15.37
CA VAL A 610 -4.74 14.55 -16.73
C VAL A 610 -5.95 15.31 -17.26
N PHE A 611 -5.84 16.63 -17.49
CA PHE A 611 -6.67 17.47 -18.37
C PHE A 611 -6.15 18.92 -18.35
N PRO A 612 -5.03 19.26 -19.04
CA PRO A 612 -4.48 20.62 -19.02
C PRO A 612 -5.23 21.62 -19.92
N HIS A 613 -6.31 21.23 -20.61
CA HIS A 613 -6.80 22.01 -21.75
C HIS A 613 -8.14 22.74 -21.59
N LEU A 614 -8.83 22.68 -20.44
CA LEU A 614 -10.19 23.22 -20.34
C LEU A 614 -10.47 24.23 -19.21
N CYS A 615 -9.45 24.80 -18.56
CA CYS A 615 -9.64 25.90 -17.61
C CYS A 615 -8.51 26.92 -17.71
N VAL A 616 -8.47 27.66 -18.83
CA VAL A 616 -7.76 28.94 -18.92
C VAL A 616 -8.84 30.02 -18.96
N GLY A 617 -9.08 30.71 -17.84
CA GLY A 617 -9.97 31.88 -17.84
C GLY A 617 -10.76 32.22 -16.58
N CYS A 618 -10.31 31.87 -15.37
CA CYS A 618 -10.95 32.37 -14.14
C CYS A 618 -9.91 32.84 -13.12
N ASP A 619 -9.73 34.16 -13.03
CA ASP A 619 -8.84 34.85 -12.08
C ASP A 619 -9.31 34.76 -10.61
N GLN A 620 -10.40 34.04 -10.31
CA GLN A 620 -10.85 33.73 -8.94
C GLN A 620 -10.15 32.52 -8.29
N CYS A 621 -9.32 31.75 -8.99
CA CYS A 621 -8.65 30.56 -8.43
C CYS A 621 -7.39 30.87 -7.57
N PHE A 622 -6.99 32.14 -7.44
CA PHE A 622 -5.74 32.50 -6.78
C PHE A 622 -5.74 32.31 -5.25
N MET A 623 -6.90 32.29 -4.59
CA MET A 623 -7.00 32.11 -3.13
C MET A 623 -7.07 30.64 -2.69
N HIS A 624 -7.61 29.75 -3.54
CA HIS A 624 -7.68 28.32 -3.21
C HIS A 624 -6.33 27.58 -3.35
N LEU A 625 -5.32 28.26 -3.93
CA LEU A 625 -3.98 27.74 -4.14
C LEU A 625 -3.00 28.07 -2.98
N PHE A 626 -3.40 28.95 -2.05
CA PHE A 626 -2.46 29.51 -1.05
C PHE A 626 -2.41 28.76 0.29
N VAL A 627 -3.34 27.83 0.57
CA VAL A 627 -3.45 27.22 1.92
C VAL A 627 -3.05 25.74 1.97
N HIS A 628 -2.89 25.02 0.84
CA HIS A 628 -2.66 23.57 0.87
C HIS A 628 -1.44 23.04 0.08
N ASN A 629 -0.47 23.88 -0.26
CA ASN A 629 0.66 23.50 -1.13
C ASN A 629 1.89 22.87 -0.41
N PHE A 630 1.75 22.31 0.80
CA PHE A 630 2.90 22.19 1.73
C PHE A 630 3.44 20.79 2.06
N LEU A 631 2.84 19.66 1.68
CA LEU A 631 3.39 18.35 2.05
C LEU A 631 3.39 17.34 0.89
N THR A 632 4.39 17.43 0.01
CA THR A 632 4.78 16.24 -0.78
C THR A 632 5.91 15.51 -0.04
N THR A 633 5.82 14.19 0.08
CA THR A 633 6.85 13.36 0.74
C THR A 633 8.26 13.66 0.23
N PRO A 634 8.49 13.79 -1.10
CA PRO A 634 9.82 14.16 -1.61
C PRO A 634 10.34 15.51 -1.11
N ARG A 635 9.49 16.52 -0.88
CA ARG A 635 9.94 17.84 -0.39
C ARG A 635 10.37 17.81 1.06
N ILE A 636 9.63 17.12 1.93
CA ILE A 636 9.99 16.97 3.36
C ILE A 636 11.28 16.17 3.49
N VAL A 637 11.37 15.08 2.71
CA VAL A 637 12.49 14.14 2.77
C VAL A 637 13.74 14.67 2.05
N SER A 638 13.60 15.63 1.14
CA SER A 638 14.72 16.25 0.42
C SER A 638 15.80 16.76 1.39
N LEU A 639 15.42 17.54 2.41
CA LEU A 639 16.34 18.04 3.42
C LEU A 639 17.00 16.93 4.24
N LEU A 640 16.25 15.85 4.52
CA LEU A 640 16.75 14.71 5.29
C LEU A 640 17.73 13.84 4.48
N SER A 641 17.56 13.80 3.16
CA SER A 641 18.44 13.05 2.25
C SER A 641 19.85 13.65 2.16
N GLU A 642 20.00 14.95 2.43
CA GLU A 642 21.29 15.66 2.44
C GLU A 642 21.99 15.60 3.81
N SER A 643 21.41 14.89 4.77
CA SER A 643 21.98 14.79 6.12
C SER A 643 23.35 14.10 6.13
N TYR A 644 24.19 14.50 7.08
CA TYR A 644 25.50 13.87 7.30
C TYR A 644 25.38 12.41 7.74
N ASN A 645 24.32 12.06 8.50
CA ASN A 645 24.14 10.73 9.06
C ASN A 645 23.63 9.75 7.99
N PRO A 646 24.38 8.68 7.67
CA PRO A 646 23.98 7.73 6.63
C PRO A 646 22.70 6.95 6.98
N HIS A 647 22.38 6.74 8.27
CA HIS A 647 21.14 6.07 8.69
C HIS A 647 19.90 6.89 8.34
N VAL A 648 19.98 8.21 8.46
CA VAL A 648 18.92 9.16 8.09
C VAL A 648 18.77 9.18 6.57
N ARG A 649 19.87 9.21 5.81
CA ARG A 649 19.83 9.11 4.33
C ARG A 649 19.22 7.80 3.84
N TYR A 650 19.54 6.68 4.47
CA TYR A 650 18.92 5.39 4.18
C TYR A 650 17.41 5.40 4.46
N GLY A 651 17.01 5.91 5.64
CA GLY A 651 15.60 6.04 6.01
C GLY A 651 14.83 6.93 5.03
N ALA A 652 15.44 8.03 4.59
CA ALA A 652 14.90 8.94 3.58
C ALA A 652 14.68 8.24 2.23
N ALA A 653 15.67 7.48 1.75
CA ALA A 653 15.55 6.73 0.49
C ALA A 653 14.38 5.73 0.55
N LEU A 654 14.29 4.96 1.63
CA LEU A 654 13.26 3.94 1.77
C LEU A 654 11.86 4.53 2.03
N ALA A 655 11.77 5.66 2.74
CA ALA A 655 10.52 6.41 2.92
C ALA A 655 9.92 6.83 1.58
N VAL A 656 10.75 7.39 0.68
CA VAL A 656 10.34 7.76 -0.69
C VAL A 656 9.96 6.51 -1.49
N GLY A 657 10.71 5.42 -1.35
CA GLY A 657 10.41 4.14 -2.00
C GLY A 657 9.04 3.57 -1.60
N ILE A 658 8.69 3.64 -0.32
CA ILE A 658 7.40 3.16 0.22
C ILE A 658 6.26 4.09 -0.18
N SER A 659 6.42 5.41 -0.02
CA SER A 659 5.34 6.36 -0.30
C SER A 659 5.01 6.48 -1.79
N CYS A 660 6.03 6.39 -2.66
CA CYS A 660 5.90 6.59 -4.10
C CYS A 660 5.92 5.28 -4.90
N ALA A 661 5.73 4.13 -4.24
CA ALA A 661 5.75 2.82 -4.89
C ALA A 661 4.72 2.73 -6.03
N GLY A 662 5.16 2.28 -7.21
CA GLY A 662 4.29 2.08 -8.39
C GLY A 662 3.69 3.36 -9.00
N THR A 663 4.13 4.55 -8.57
CA THR A 663 3.63 5.85 -9.09
C THR A 663 4.46 6.43 -10.23
N GLY A 664 5.77 6.17 -10.27
CA GLY A 664 6.67 6.72 -11.28
C GLY A 664 6.95 8.22 -11.20
N LEU A 665 6.82 8.82 -10.02
CA LEU A 665 7.01 10.27 -9.85
C LEU A 665 8.42 10.73 -10.21
N SER A 666 8.50 11.74 -11.08
CA SER A 666 9.79 12.27 -11.56
C SER A 666 10.61 12.92 -10.45
N GLU A 667 9.96 13.62 -9.52
CA GLU A 667 10.59 14.26 -8.34
C GLU A 667 11.25 13.22 -7.41
N ALA A 668 10.59 12.08 -7.18
CA ALA A 668 11.13 10.98 -6.39
C ALA A 668 12.37 10.36 -7.05
N ILE A 669 12.34 10.16 -8.36
CA ILE A 669 13.48 9.62 -9.12
C ILE A 669 14.68 10.58 -9.06
N SER A 670 14.47 11.89 -9.25
CA SER A 670 15.55 12.88 -9.15
C SER A 670 16.17 12.96 -7.76
N LEU A 671 15.39 12.70 -6.71
CA LEU A 671 15.88 12.67 -5.33
C LEU A 671 16.71 11.40 -5.04
N LEU A 672 16.31 10.25 -5.60
CA LEU A 672 16.97 8.96 -5.36
C LEU A 672 18.26 8.79 -6.18
N GLU A 673 18.35 9.38 -7.37
CA GLU A 673 19.52 9.27 -8.26
C GLU A 673 20.86 9.60 -7.57
N PRO A 674 21.04 10.74 -6.86
CA PRO A 674 22.29 11.02 -6.15
C PRO A 674 22.58 10.02 -5.01
N LEU A 675 21.54 9.49 -4.35
CA LEU A 675 21.70 8.51 -3.26
C LEU A 675 22.21 7.15 -3.77
N THR A 676 22.01 6.82 -5.06
CA THR A 676 22.59 5.60 -5.66
C THR A 676 24.12 5.67 -5.78
N LEU A 677 24.70 6.87 -5.73
CA LEU A 677 26.13 7.14 -5.83
C LEU A 677 26.75 7.56 -4.49
N ASP A 678 26.02 7.37 -3.39
CA ASP A 678 26.50 7.69 -2.04
C ASP A 678 27.81 6.95 -1.70
N ALA A 679 28.64 7.53 -0.84
CA ALA A 679 29.87 6.89 -0.38
C ALA A 679 29.61 5.61 0.45
N VAL A 680 28.47 5.56 1.17
CA VAL A 680 28.12 4.47 2.07
C VAL A 680 27.31 3.38 1.35
N ASP A 681 27.73 2.13 1.52
CA ASP A 681 27.24 0.96 0.79
C ASP A 681 25.78 0.58 1.07
N PHE A 682 25.34 0.64 2.33
CA PHE A 682 23.95 0.35 2.70
C PHE A 682 22.99 1.46 2.27
N VAL A 683 23.44 2.71 2.18
CA VAL A 683 22.64 3.82 1.62
C VAL A 683 22.39 3.57 0.14
N ARG A 684 23.43 3.19 -0.62
CA ARG A 684 23.29 2.76 -2.01
C ARG A 684 22.33 1.57 -2.14
N GLN A 685 22.43 0.57 -1.26
CA GLN A 685 21.51 -0.56 -1.22
C GLN A 685 20.05 -0.12 -1.08
N GLY A 686 19.75 0.76 -0.12
CA GLY A 686 18.41 1.31 0.11
C GLY A 686 17.90 2.13 -1.08
N ALA A 687 18.75 2.97 -1.66
CA ALA A 687 18.41 3.78 -2.83
C ALA A 687 18.07 2.93 -4.06
N LEU A 688 18.83 1.86 -4.32
CA LEU A 688 18.56 0.94 -5.44
C LEU A 688 17.22 0.20 -5.26
N ILE A 689 16.92 -0.27 -4.04
CA ILE A 689 15.64 -0.93 -3.73
C ILE A 689 14.48 0.07 -3.87
N ALA A 690 14.62 1.27 -3.30
CA ALA A 690 13.61 2.32 -3.39
C ALA A 690 13.33 2.73 -4.85
N MET A 691 14.38 2.90 -5.66
CA MET A 691 14.23 3.21 -7.09
C MET A 691 13.46 2.11 -7.83
N ALA A 692 13.74 0.84 -7.52
CA ALA A 692 13.00 -0.28 -8.10
C ALA A 692 11.52 -0.31 -7.68
N MET A 693 11.21 0.04 -6.43
CA MET A 693 9.82 0.13 -5.95
C MET A 693 9.05 1.26 -6.64
N VAL A 694 9.68 2.41 -6.91
CA VAL A 694 9.06 3.54 -7.63
C VAL A 694 8.84 3.22 -9.11
N MET A 695 9.81 2.53 -9.74
CA MET A 695 9.79 2.20 -11.17
C MET A 695 9.10 0.88 -11.54
N VAL A 696 8.48 0.20 -10.57
CA VAL A 696 7.82 -1.10 -10.81
C VAL A 696 6.70 -0.95 -11.85
N GLN A 697 6.64 -1.88 -12.82
CA GLN A 697 5.75 -1.86 -13.99
C GLN A 697 5.89 -0.67 -14.98
N ILE A 698 6.87 0.21 -14.82
CA ILE A 698 7.08 1.31 -15.75
C ILE A 698 7.93 0.83 -16.94
N ASN A 699 7.46 1.11 -18.16
CA ASN A 699 8.15 0.74 -19.38
C ASN A 699 9.18 1.80 -19.80
N GLU A 700 10.21 1.39 -20.55
CA GLU A 700 11.19 2.31 -21.16
C GLU A 700 10.53 3.28 -22.15
N ALA A 701 9.39 2.89 -22.73
CA ALA A 701 8.60 3.73 -23.63
C ALA A 701 7.90 4.89 -22.90
N SER A 702 7.53 4.72 -21.63
CA SER A 702 6.95 5.80 -20.80
C SER A 702 8.03 6.69 -20.21
N ASP A 703 9.15 6.10 -19.76
CA ASP A 703 10.27 6.85 -19.19
C ASP A 703 11.62 6.20 -19.56
N SER A 704 12.47 6.95 -20.24
CA SER A 704 13.79 6.48 -20.69
C SER A 704 14.74 6.19 -19.53
N ARG A 705 14.50 6.77 -18.34
CA ARG A 705 15.31 6.55 -17.14
C ARG A 705 15.24 5.12 -16.61
N VAL A 706 14.18 4.38 -16.91
CA VAL A 706 14.08 2.96 -16.55
C VAL A 706 15.14 2.14 -17.29
N GLY A 707 15.40 2.47 -18.56
CA GLY A 707 16.43 1.83 -19.39
C GLY A 707 17.84 2.11 -18.89
N THR A 708 18.13 3.33 -18.43
CA THR A 708 19.42 3.68 -17.83
C THR A 708 19.62 2.97 -16.50
N PHE A 709 18.59 2.94 -15.65
CA PHE A 709 18.62 2.25 -14.37
C PHE A 709 18.87 0.75 -14.50
N ARG A 710 18.19 0.06 -15.43
CA ARG A 710 18.43 -1.38 -15.69
C ARG A 710 19.88 -1.67 -16.08
N ARG A 711 20.49 -0.82 -16.92
CA ARG A 711 21.92 -0.95 -17.31
C ARG A 711 22.85 -0.67 -16.14
N GLN A 712 22.49 0.26 -15.26
CA GLN A 712 23.24 0.55 -14.03
C GLN A 712 23.23 -0.66 -13.08
N LEU A 713 22.08 -1.30 -12.86
CA LEU A 713 21.97 -2.51 -12.06
C LEU A 713 22.87 -3.63 -12.60
N GLU A 714 22.80 -3.89 -13.91
CA GLU A 714 23.63 -4.90 -14.55
C GLU A 714 25.13 -4.60 -14.41
N LYS A 715 25.53 -3.33 -14.52
CA LYS A 715 26.93 -2.92 -14.32
C LYS A 715 27.39 -3.22 -12.88
N ILE A 716 26.60 -2.85 -11.87
CA ILE A 716 26.93 -3.07 -10.45
C ILE A 716 27.03 -4.56 -10.13
N ILE A 717 26.13 -5.38 -10.69
CA ILE A 717 26.11 -6.84 -10.46
C ILE A 717 27.34 -7.52 -11.08
N ARG A 718 27.80 -7.05 -12.25
CA ARG A 718 28.96 -7.62 -12.96
C ARG A 718 30.30 -7.15 -12.39
N ASP A 719 30.34 -5.96 -11.78
CA ASP A 719 31.57 -5.43 -11.21
C ASP A 719 32.00 -6.28 -10.00
N LYS A 720 33.29 -6.61 -9.94
CA LYS A 720 33.86 -7.35 -8.82
C LYS A 720 34.23 -6.44 -7.66
N HIS A 721 34.59 -5.20 -7.93
CA HIS A 721 35.11 -4.23 -6.96
C HIS A 721 34.03 -3.53 -6.14
N GLU A 722 32.76 -3.71 -6.51
CA GLU A 722 31.62 -3.20 -5.76
C GLU A 722 31.40 -3.94 -4.43
N ASP A 723 30.87 -3.21 -3.45
CA ASP A 723 30.59 -3.72 -2.11
C ASP A 723 29.47 -4.78 -2.12
N THR A 724 29.56 -5.75 -1.21
CA THR A 724 28.59 -6.86 -1.13
C THR A 724 27.16 -6.37 -0.88
N MET A 725 26.97 -5.36 -0.02
CA MET A 725 25.65 -4.82 0.30
C MET A 725 25.03 -4.07 -0.88
N SER A 726 25.84 -3.28 -1.60
CA SER A 726 25.39 -2.62 -2.83
C SER A 726 25.01 -3.63 -3.92
N LYS A 727 25.77 -4.72 -4.08
CA LYS A 727 25.41 -5.83 -4.98
C LYS A 727 24.12 -6.52 -4.58
N MET A 728 23.93 -6.79 -3.29
CA MET A 728 22.68 -7.35 -2.78
C MET A 728 21.49 -6.44 -3.13
N GLY A 729 21.63 -5.13 -2.93
CA GLY A 729 20.63 -4.14 -3.33
C GLY A 729 20.31 -4.17 -4.83
N ALA A 730 21.34 -4.26 -5.68
CA ALA A 730 21.16 -4.32 -7.12
C ALA A 730 20.45 -5.61 -7.59
N ILE A 731 20.75 -6.75 -6.96
CA ILE A 731 20.10 -8.04 -7.24
C ILE A 731 18.62 -8.00 -6.83
N LEU A 732 18.33 -7.50 -5.63
CA LEU A 732 16.95 -7.35 -5.15
C LEU A 732 16.16 -6.35 -5.98
N ALA A 733 16.75 -5.22 -6.35
CA ALA A 733 16.15 -4.22 -7.23
C ALA A 733 15.79 -4.82 -8.60
N SER A 734 16.66 -5.65 -9.17
CA SER A 734 16.37 -6.39 -10.42
C SER A 734 15.20 -7.35 -10.24
N GLY A 735 15.13 -8.02 -9.08
CA GLY A 735 14.01 -8.89 -8.74
C GLY A 735 12.68 -8.15 -8.65
N ILE A 736 12.66 -7.01 -7.94
CA ILE A 736 11.46 -6.17 -7.75
C ILE A 736 10.98 -5.58 -9.08
N LEU A 737 11.88 -5.10 -9.94
CA LEU A 737 11.51 -4.56 -11.26
C LEU A 737 10.81 -5.58 -12.16
N ASP A 738 11.19 -6.86 -12.06
CA ASP A 738 10.64 -7.95 -12.85
C ASP A 738 9.68 -8.84 -12.02
N ALA A 739 9.13 -8.31 -10.92
CA ALA A 739 8.25 -9.04 -10.01
C ALA A 739 7.00 -9.61 -10.70
N GLY A 740 6.63 -10.85 -10.34
CA GLY A 740 5.44 -11.54 -10.86
C GLY A 740 5.39 -11.64 -12.39
N GLY A 741 6.55 -11.79 -13.05
CA GLY A 741 6.64 -11.80 -14.51
C GLY A 741 6.28 -10.46 -15.16
N ARG A 742 6.51 -9.34 -14.45
CA ARG A 742 6.15 -7.95 -14.82
C ARG A 742 4.65 -7.63 -14.80
N ASN A 743 3.85 -8.48 -14.16
CA ASN A 743 2.38 -8.33 -14.09
C ASN A 743 1.88 -7.85 -12.73
N VAL A 744 2.82 -7.57 -11.82
CA VAL A 744 2.55 -7.23 -10.42
C VAL A 744 3.15 -5.86 -10.09
N THR A 745 2.42 -5.09 -9.29
CA THR A 745 2.88 -3.81 -8.73
C THR A 745 2.81 -3.82 -7.22
N ILE A 746 3.56 -2.93 -6.59
CA ILE A 746 3.46 -2.67 -5.15
C ILE A 746 2.41 -1.58 -4.96
N ARG A 747 1.32 -1.91 -4.26
CA ARG A 747 0.23 -0.96 -4.02
C ARG A 747 -0.27 -1.04 -2.58
N LEU A 748 -0.13 0.07 -1.86
CA LEU A 748 -0.59 0.20 -0.48
C LEU A 748 -2.08 0.53 -0.35
N LEU A 749 -2.63 1.19 -1.38
CA LEU A 749 -4.05 1.54 -1.45
C LEU A 749 -4.79 0.60 -2.42
N SER A 750 -6.03 0.27 -2.11
CA SER A 750 -6.96 -0.29 -3.08
C SER A 750 -7.36 0.76 -4.12
N LYS A 751 -7.99 0.35 -5.22
CA LYS A 751 -8.55 1.29 -6.22
C LYS A 751 -9.60 2.22 -5.59
N THR A 752 -10.28 1.72 -4.58
CA THR A 752 -11.28 2.41 -3.76
C THR A 752 -10.66 3.28 -2.66
N LYS A 753 -9.34 3.50 -2.67
CA LYS A 753 -8.58 4.25 -1.65
C LYS A 753 -8.65 3.65 -0.23
N HIS A 754 -9.05 2.39 -0.08
CA HIS A 754 -8.88 1.67 1.19
C HIS A 754 -7.44 1.23 1.39
N ASP A 755 -7.00 1.17 2.64
CA ASP A 755 -5.68 0.66 2.98
C ASP A 755 -5.63 -0.86 2.84
N LYS A 756 -4.69 -1.38 2.06
CA LYS A 756 -4.42 -2.81 2.02
C LYS A 756 -3.54 -3.17 3.22
N VAL A 757 -4.17 -3.72 4.25
CA VAL A 757 -3.51 -4.10 5.50
C VAL A 757 -2.29 -4.98 5.23
N THR A 758 -2.41 -5.97 4.34
CA THR A 758 -1.32 -6.91 4.07
C THR A 758 -0.15 -6.30 3.34
N ALA A 759 -0.40 -5.31 2.48
CA ALA A 759 0.66 -4.60 1.77
C ALA A 759 1.45 -3.70 2.72
N ILE A 760 0.75 -2.99 3.62
CA ILE A 760 1.37 -2.08 4.58
C ILE A 760 2.15 -2.88 5.64
N VAL A 761 1.53 -3.90 6.22
CA VAL A 761 2.19 -4.82 7.17
C VAL A 761 3.35 -5.54 6.49
N GLY A 762 3.18 -6.01 5.26
CA GLY A 762 4.23 -6.65 4.46
C GLY A 762 5.43 -5.75 4.24
N LEU A 763 5.23 -4.47 3.91
CA LEU A 763 6.33 -3.50 3.76
C LEU A 763 6.97 -3.11 5.11
N ALA A 764 6.19 -3.02 6.19
CA ALA A 764 6.71 -2.70 7.53
C ALA A 764 7.56 -3.83 8.12
N VAL A 765 7.21 -5.09 7.83
CA VAL A 765 8.03 -6.24 8.19
C VAL A 765 9.22 -6.38 7.23
N PHE A 766 9.03 -6.09 5.94
CA PHE A 766 10.10 -6.09 4.94
C PHE A 766 11.24 -5.13 5.31
N SER A 767 10.94 -3.92 5.82
CA SER A 767 11.96 -2.94 6.20
C SER A 767 12.91 -3.41 7.33
N GLN A 768 12.60 -4.53 7.99
CA GLN A 768 13.40 -5.15 9.05
C GLN A 768 14.48 -6.13 8.56
N PHE A 769 14.68 -6.24 7.24
CA PHE A 769 15.58 -7.26 6.68
C PHE A 769 17.04 -7.17 7.15
N TRP A 770 17.46 -6.07 7.78
CA TRP A 770 18.81 -5.90 8.33
C TRP A 770 19.10 -6.90 9.46
N TYR A 771 18.09 -7.21 10.27
CA TYR A 771 18.24 -8.10 11.42
C TYR A 771 18.01 -9.56 11.04
N TRP A 772 17.03 -9.80 10.16
CA TRP A 772 16.70 -11.15 9.70
C TRP A 772 16.33 -11.16 8.21
N TYR A 773 17.24 -11.68 7.38
CA TYR A 773 17.11 -11.67 5.91
C TYR A 773 15.83 -12.33 5.36
N PRO A 774 15.31 -13.45 5.89
CA PRO A 774 14.10 -14.07 5.36
C PRO A 774 12.85 -13.18 5.45
N LEU A 775 12.86 -12.09 6.23
CA LEU A 775 11.79 -11.07 6.20
C LEU A 775 11.63 -10.40 4.83
N ILE A 776 12.61 -10.51 3.93
CA ILE A 776 12.50 -10.03 2.55
C ILE A 776 11.29 -10.64 1.84
N TYR A 777 10.89 -11.87 2.16
CA TYR A 777 9.75 -12.53 1.54
C TYR A 777 8.40 -11.84 1.85
N PHE A 778 8.31 -11.02 2.91
CA PHE A 778 7.10 -10.24 3.21
C PHE A 778 6.81 -9.18 2.15
N VAL A 779 7.79 -8.79 1.32
CA VAL A 779 7.52 -7.93 0.14
C VAL A 779 6.48 -8.56 -0.78
N SER A 780 6.41 -9.89 -0.82
CA SER A 780 5.42 -10.59 -1.62
C SER A 780 4.00 -10.24 -1.20
N LEU A 781 3.72 -9.92 0.06
CA LEU A 781 2.38 -9.53 0.49
C LEU A 781 1.93 -8.21 -0.13
N SER A 782 2.86 -7.30 -0.41
CA SER A 782 2.60 -6.00 -1.04
C SER A 782 2.31 -6.06 -2.54
N PHE A 783 2.51 -7.23 -3.15
CA PHE A 783 2.30 -7.46 -4.56
C PHE A 783 0.82 -7.61 -4.90
N SER A 784 0.30 -6.63 -5.64
CA SER A 784 -1.02 -6.64 -6.24
C SER A 784 -0.89 -6.86 -7.75
N PRO A 785 -1.51 -7.92 -8.32
CA PRO A 785 -1.56 -8.12 -9.76
C PRO A 785 -2.36 -6.98 -10.43
N THR A 786 -1.95 -6.57 -11.62
CA THR A 786 -2.67 -5.58 -12.43
C THR A 786 -3.25 -6.25 -13.67
N ALA A 787 -4.49 -6.70 -13.58
CA ALA A 787 -5.19 -7.35 -14.68
C ALA A 787 -6.66 -6.96 -14.72
N PHE A 788 -7.25 -6.98 -15.91
CA PHE A 788 -8.70 -6.99 -16.10
C PHE A 788 -9.16 -8.44 -16.24
N ILE A 789 -9.95 -8.90 -15.28
CA ILE A 789 -10.54 -10.24 -15.27
C ILE A 789 -12.05 -10.08 -15.40
N GLY A 790 -12.59 -10.40 -16.57
CA GLY A 790 -14.04 -10.49 -16.75
C GLY A 790 -14.53 -11.86 -16.30
N LEU A 791 -15.69 -11.89 -15.65
CA LEU A 791 -16.34 -13.12 -15.19
C LEU A 791 -17.79 -13.13 -15.69
N ASN A 792 -18.28 -14.31 -16.04
CA ASN A 792 -19.71 -14.52 -16.28
C ASN A 792 -20.45 -14.85 -14.96
N TYR A 793 -21.77 -15.05 -15.03
CA TYR A 793 -22.60 -15.44 -13.87
C TYR A 793 -22.14 -16.74 -13.18
N ASP A 794 -21.46 -17.63 -13.91
CA ASP A 794 -20.92 -18.89 -13.40
C ASP A 794 -19.47 -18.78 -12.89
N LEU A 795 -18.95 -17.55 -12.74
CA LEU A 795 -17.57 -17.27 -12.30
C LEU A 795 -16.49 -17.88 -13.20
N LYS A 796 -16.78 -18.06 -14.48
CA LYS A 796 -15.82 -18.49 -15.52
C LYS A 796 -15.37 -17.29 -16.33
N VAL A 797 -14.12 -17.33 -16.78
CA VAL A 797 -13.53 -16.28 -17.62
C VAL A 797 -14.02 -16.43 -19.07
N PRO A 798 -14.85 -15.50 -19.60
CA PRO A 798 -15.20 -15.49 -21.01
C PRO A 798 -14.04 -14.91 -21.84
N ARG A 799 -14.01 -15.23 -23.14
CA ARG A 799 -13.13 -14.56 -24.10
C ARG A 799 -13.80 -13.28 -24.58
N PHE A 800 -13.21 -12.13 -24.29
CA PHE A 800 -13.67 -10.84 -24.78
C PHE A 800 -12.47 -9.96 -25.14
N GLU A 801 -12.67 -9.07 -26.11
CA GLU A 801 -11.70 -8.07 -26.54
C GLU A 801 -12.24 -6.69 -26.15
N PHE A 802 -11.35 -5.77 -25.74
CA PHE A 802 -11.71 -4.40 -25.42
C PHE A 802 -10.89 -3.41 -26.25
N LEU A 803 -11.49 -2.27 -26.57
CA LEU A 803 -10.82 -1.20 -27.29
C LEU A 803 -10.03 -0.33 -26.30
N SER A 804 -8.71 -0.25 -26.47
CA SER A 804 -7.87 0.73 -25.77
C SER A 804 -7.69 1.97 -26.62
N HIS A 805 -7.95 3.15 -26.05
CA HIS A 805 -7.70 4.44 -26.71
C HIS A 805 -6.22 4.84 -26.70
N ALA A 806 -5.36 4.12 -25.98
CA ALA A 806 -3.95 4.42 -25.87
C ALA A 806 -3.11 3.52 -26.80
N LYS A 807 -1.95 4.04 -27.24
CA LYS A 807 -1.09 3.36 -28.22
C LYS A 807 -0.55 2.04 -27.66
N PRO A 808 -0.64 0.90 -28.39
CA PRO A 808 -0.17 -0.40 -27.90
C PRO A 808 1.29 -0.44 -27.46
N PHE A 809 2.17 0.33 -28.12
CA PHE A 809 3.61 0.40 -27.78
C PHE A 809 3.89 0.87 -26.35
N LEU A 810 3.00 1.67 -25.74
CA LEU A 810 3.16 2.12 -24.35
C LEU A 810 2.99 0.97 -23.35
N PHE A 811 2.21 -0.05 -23.71
CA PHE A 811 1.87 -1.20 -22.85
C PHE A 811 2.61 -2.47 -23.24
N GLU A 812 3.41 -2.44 -24.31
CA GLU A 812 4.19 -3.61 -24.72
C GLU A 812 5.25 -3.93 -23.67
N TYR A 813 5.33 -5.19 -23.26
CA TYR A 813 6.36 -5.62 -22.32
C TYR A 813 7.75 -5.38 -22.91
N PRO A 814 8.75 -5.03 -22.06
CA PRO A 814 10.12 -4.89 -22.53
C PRO A 814 10.57 -6.20 -23.19
N LYS A 815 11.19 -6.08 -24.37
CA LYS A 815 11.65 -7.24 -25.13
C LYS A 815 12.59 -8.09 -24.27
N PRO A 816 12.46 -9.44 -24.30
CA PRO A 816 13.38 -10.31 -23.58
C PRO A 816 14.82 -10.01 -23.99
N THR A 817 15.74 -10.10 -23.03
CA THR A 817 17.16 -9.88 -23.28
C THR A 817 17.61 -10.94 -24.29
N THR A 818 18.14 -10.53 -25.43
CA THR A 818 18.69 -11.52 -26.37
C THR A 818 19.91 -12.16 -25.71
N ALA A 819 19.92 -13.50 -25.62
CA ALA A 819 21.12 -14.22 -25.20
C ALA A 819 22.30 -13.69 -26.03
N PRO A 820 23.48 -13.45 -25.43
CA PRO A 820 24.68 -13.22 -26.22
C PRO A 820 24.82 -14.47 -27.06
N THR A 821 24.50 -14.37 -28.34
CA THR A 821 24.72 -15.48 -29.25
C THR A 821 26.20 -15.83 -29.11
N THR A 822 26.48 -17.05 -28.70
CA THR A 822 27.82 -17.65 -28.81
C THR A 822 28.17 -17.96 -30.27
N THR A 823 27.39 -17.47 -31.24
CA THR A 823 28.03 -16.83 -32.38
C THR A 823 28.49 -15.47 -31.90
N SER A 824 29.79 -15.41 -31.59
CA SER A 824 30.55 -14.31 -32.16
C SER A 824 29.95 -14.07 -33.54
N ALA A 825 29.18 -13.00 -33.71
CA ALA A 825 29.37 -12.18 -34.87
C ALA A 825 30.88 -12.01 -34.84
N VAL A 826 31.55 -12.86 -35.63
CA VAL A 826 32.90 -12.65 -36.05
C VAL A 826 32.82 -11.18 -36.39
N LYS A 827 33.39 -10.34 -35.51
CA LYS A 827 33.82 -9.02 -35.90
C LYS A 827 34.80 -9.39 -36.99
N LEU A 828 34.27 -9.58 -38.21
CA LEU A 828 35.00 -9.73 -39.45
C LEU A 828 36.03 -8.64 -39.31
N PRO A 829 37.31 -9.00 -39.16
CA PRO A 829 38.25 -8.18 -38.43
C PRO A 829 38.34 -6.86 -39.18
N THR A 830 37.58 -5.87 -38.71
CA THR A 830 37.50 -4.55 -39.32
C THR A 830 38.81 -3.83 -39.03
N ALA A 831 39.51 -4.27 -37.98
CA ALA A 831 40.92 -3.99 -37.74
C ALA A 831 41.83 -4.58 -38.84
N VAL A 832 41.62 -5.81 -39.31
CA VAL A 832 42.44 -6.40 -40.39
C VAL A 832 42.06 -5.83 -41.76
N LEU A 833 40.80 -5.45 -42.00
CA LEU A 833 40.40 -4.74 -43.22
C LEU A 833 40.85 -3.29 -43.21
N SER A 834 40.86 -2.59 -42.07
CA SER A 834 41.38 -1.22 -41.98
C SER A 834 42.91 -1.16 -42.01
N THR A 835 43.61 -2.14 -41.44
CA THR A 835 45.07 -2.26 -41.60
C THR A 835 45.45 -2.77 -42.99
N SER A 836 44.69 -3.68 -43.60
CA SER A 836 44.94 -4.16 -44.97
C SER A 836 44.58 -3.10 -46.02
N ALA A 837 43.53 -2.31 -45.81
CA ALA A 837 43.19 -1.17 -46.66
C ALA A 837 44.18 -0.01 -46.48
N LYS A 838 44.62 0.29 -45.24
CA LYS A 838 45.71 1.26 -45.02
C LYS A 838 47.05 0.76 -45.57
N ALA A 839 47.36 -0.53 -45.50
CA ALA A 839 48.57 -1.11 -46.06
C ALA A 839 48.55 -1.08 -47.60
N LYS A 840 47.43 -1.45 -48.23
CA LYS A 840 47.24 -1.28 -49.69
C LYS A 840 47.28 0.19 -50.11
N ALA A 841 46.70 1.10 -49.34
CA ALA A 841 46.74 2.53 -49.63
C ALA A 841 48.15 3.13 -49.46
N ARG A 842 48.93 2.67 -48.47
CA ARG A 842 50.34 3.05 -48.30
C ARG A 842 51.22 2.48 -49.42
N ALA A 843 51.05 1.20 -49.76
CA ALA A 843 51.78 0.58 -50.86
C ALA A 843 51.46 1.24 -52.22
N LYS A 844 50.20 1.66 -52.45
CA LYS A 844 49.82 2.40 -53.65
C LYS A 844 50.43 3.81 -53.68
N LYS A 845 50.45 4.53 -52.55
CA LYS A 845 51.13 5.84 -52.44
C LYS A 845 52.65 5.73 -52.60
N GLU A 846 53.28 4.69 -52.05
CA GLU A 846 54.72 4.46 -52.24
C GLU A 846 55.06 4.07 -53.68
N ALA A 847 54.19 3.29 -54.35
CA ALA A 847 54.34 2.98 -55.77
C ALA A 847 54.14 4.22 -56.67
N GLU A 848 53.16 5.08 -56.36
CA GLU A 848 52.95 6.36 -57.05
C GLU A 848 54.10 7.36 -56.80
N GLN A 849 54.69 7.37 -55.60
CA GLN A 849 55.86 8.19 -55.28
C GLN A 849 57.13 7.67 -55.96
N LYS A 850 57.34 6.35 -56.06
CA LYS A 850 58.45 5.77 -56.85
C LYS A 850 58.28 6.02 -58.35
N ALA A 851 57.06 5.88 -58.87
CA ALA A 851 56.75 6.18 -60.27
C ALA A 851 56.89 7.67 -60.61
N ASN A 852 56.64 8.58 -59.65
CA ASN A 852 56.90 10.01 -59.83
C ASN A 852 58.39 10.36 -59.66
N ALA A 853 59.14 9.65 -58.81
CA ALA A 853 60.58 9.84 -58.65
C ALA A 853 61.37 9.39 -59.91
N GLU A 854 60.93 8.32 -60.58
CA GLU A 854 61.52 7.85 -61.84
C GLU A 854 61.11 8.70 -63.06
N LYS A 855 60.03 9.49 -62.96
CA LYS A 855 59.61 10.46 -64.00
C LYS A 855 60.23 11.86 -63.82
N SER A 856 60.84 12.15 -62.68
CA SER A 856 61.47 13.45 -62.38
C SER A 856 62.99 13.52 -62.69
N SER A 857 63.59 12.46 -63.25
CA SER A 857 65.01 12.42 -63.63
C SER A 857 65.22 12.33 -65.15
N GLY A 858 64.38 13.00 -65.94
CA GLY A 858 64.53 13.05 -67.39
C GLY A 858 63.84 14.28 -68.01
N LEU A 859 64.68 15.16 -68.56
CA LEU A 859 64.39 16.30 -69.43
C LEU A 859 64.04 17.66 -68.79
N GLU A 860 65.09 18.48 -68.64
CA GLU A 860 65.03 19.92 -68.89
C GLU A 860 65.04 20.19 -70.42
N SER A 861 64.16 21.08 -70.90
CA SER A 861 64.48 22.27 -71.73
C SER A 861 63.39 22.68 -72.74
N SER A 862 62.98 23.96 -72.63
CA SER A 862 62.24 24.82 -73.60
C SER A 862 60.78 24.44 -73.91
N SER A 863 59.78 25.32 -74.04
CA SER A 863 59.69 26.77 -74.28
C SER A 863 58.28 27.29 -73.90
N SER A 864 58.20 28.62 -73.74
CA SER A 864 57.03 29.55 -73.63
C SER A 864 55.84 29.25 -74.55
N SER A 865 54.57 29.64 -74.34
CA SER A 865 53.98 30.89 -73.82
C SER A 865 52.43 30.81 -73.83
N LEU A 866 51.78 31.51 -72.87
CA LEU A 866 50.51 32.31 -72.91
C LEU A 866 49.26 31.72 -73.60
N ASN A 867 48.08 31.62 -72.97
CA ASN A 867 47.09 32.67 -72.63
C ASN A 867 45.89 31.94 -71.95
N THR A 868 45.03 32.45 -71.05
CA THR A 868 44.48 33.79 -70.76
C THR A 868 43.90 33.80 -69.33
N GLY A 869 43.73 35.01 -68.76
CA GLY A 869 43.29 35.32 -67.38
C GLY A 869 41.86 34.88 -67.00
N LYS A 870 41.26 35.29 -65.88
CA LYS A 870 41.63 36.03 -64.66
C LYS A 870 40.35 36.00 -63.81
N GLY A 871 40.44 35.82 -62.49
CA GLY A 871 39.27 35.98 -61.61
C GLY A 871 39.43 35.35 -60.24
N LYS A 872 40.11 36.07 -59.33
CA LYS A 872 40.01 35.92 -57.87
C LYS A 872 39.42 37.23 -57.35
N PRO A 873 38.68 37.24 -56.22
CA PRO A 873 39.35 37.29 -54.91
C PRO A 873 38.59 36.50 -53.80
N SER A 874 39.30 35.73 -52.96
CA SER A 874 39.72 36.00 -51.56
C SER A 874 38.63 35.87 -50.47
N SER A 875 38.83 34.86 -49.61
CA SER A 875 38.73 34.83 -48.13
C SER A 875 37.62 35.61 -47.40
N GLU A 876 36.81 34.92 -46.58
CA GLU A 876 36.88 34.85 -45.10
C GLU A 876 35.57 34.28 -44.50
N LYS A 877 35.76 33.51 -43.42
CA LYS A 877 34.97 33.32 -42.18
C LYS A 877 33.43 33.44 -42.07
N ASP A 878 32.99 32.63 -41.09
CA ASP A 878 31.84 32.74 -40.17
C ASP A 878 30.47 32.21 -40.58
N GLY A 879 29.84 31.53 -39.60
CA GLY A 879 28.38 31.37 -39.52
C GLY A 879 27.89 29.96 -39.23
N GLU A 880 27.60 29.69 -37.95
CA GLU A 880 26.62 28.69 -37.51
C GLU A 880 25.28 28.83 -38.26
N VAL A 881 24.51 27.73 -38.35
CA VAL A 881 23.14 27.60 -37.82
C VAL A 881 22.54 26.25 -38.28
N MET A 882 22.02 25.53 -37.27
CA MET A 882 20.93 24.53 -37.25
C MET A 882 20.42 23.91 -38.57
N GLN A 883 20.34 22.58 -38.58
CA GLN A 883 19.10 21.87 -38.25
C GLN A 883 19.39 20.45 -37.76
#